data_AF-A0A6L5XQL1-F1
#
_entry.id   AF-A0A6L5XQL1-F1
#
_cell.length_a   1.000
_cell.length_b   1.000
_cell.length_c   1.000
_cell.angle_alpha   90.00
_cell.angle_beta   90.00
_cell.angle_gamma   90.00
#
_symmetry.space_group_name_H-M   'P 1'
#
loop_
_entity.id
_entity.type
_entity.pdbx_description
1 polymer ?
#
loop_
_entity_poly.entity_id
_entity_poly.type
_entity_poly.pdbx_seq_one_letter_code
_entity_poly.pdbx_strand_id
1 'polypeptide(L)'
;MEEMPKNYDPSTNEPAILQKWLDGGYYKRREGVGDCTVTIPPPNVTGKLHMGHATDDSIQDAIIRMARMRGRSTRWVLGTDHAGIATQTKVDKKLKEEGISRLEIGRDKFVDACWDWTHEYGGIIVEQIKRMGCSVDFDNERFTMDEDYAQAVRKVFCDWYHDGLIYRGKRIVNWCPNCTTAISDDEAEYKDEKGHLWHLRYPLTEPVNGQDYIVVATTRPETMLGDTGVAVSPKDPEKAAFVGKTVKLPIVDREIPIFEDWHVDANFGSGFVKVTPAHDPNDYAMGQAHDLPQINIFDEHAVVVEGYGEFTGMTREECREAVIKWFEEHDLLDHVEDHDHSVMHCYRCDSALEPWLSEQWFVAVDKLKGPALDAVNSGKVTFHPARWTQTYTTWMENLKDWCISRQLWWGHRIPVFYCEDCGWEDALTEDTDVCPKCGGHHVHQDENVLDTWFSSQLWTFATQGWPQKPELLEGHHPTTALVTARDIIALWVARMVMSSLYFLDEVPFKDVVIYPTILAKDGSRMSKSKGNGVDPMDLIGMYGADAMRFNLLTLCTNNQDVKFDANIDKKTKKLIDSPRTEQAKSFVTKIWNASRFLLMNMEGYTPGEPVVETPADAWMFSRLAKAVKMVTEGIENYTFGDMARGVQQFFWNEVCDWYVEVTKARLKGEGRLQAQRNLIFVLDTSIRLMHPLMPFVTEEIWDNMPASVLDLDAEGNVDRAEALMIAKWPEPADYVKYVDEDAERAFELCRTVVSAARATRSRYRLSPKAELDVVVRAGAEDIEKLESLRSTIEPLANTASLVMGTDVEKPAASIAVVDSGVEVFVVLEGKVDLSAEKARLEKEIAAAQKELAGCEKTLANEGFVAKAAPAVVQKKRDRAAELQEILEALTAQVADFS
;
A
#
# COMPACT_ATOMS: atom_id res chain seq x y z
N MET A 1 -17.05 12.53 38.47
CA MET A 1 -16.84 11.79 37.22
C MET A 1 -17.90 10.71 37.16
N GLU A 2 -18.67 10.65 36.08
CA GLU A 2 -19.54 9.49 35.82
C GLU A 2 -18.66 8.24 35.67
N GLU A 3 -19.15 7.09 36.12
CA GLU A 3 -18.35 5.87 36.10
C GLU A 3 -18.25 5.34 34.66
N MET A 4 -17.02 5.24 34.13
CA MET A 4 -16.79 4.72 32.78
C MET A 4 -17.40 3.32 32.59
N PRO A 5 -18.07 3.07 31.44
CA PRO A 5 -18.64 1.76 31.12
C PRO A 5 -17.63 0.63 31.25
N LYS A 6 -18.11 -0.57 31.63
CA LYS A 6 -17.25 -1.75 31.80
C LYS A 6 -16.57 -2.17 30.48
N ASN A 7 -17.24 -1.99 29.35
CA ASN A 7 -16.75 -2.35 28.03
C ASN A 7 -16.74 -1.09 27.15
N TYR A 8 -15.72 -0.97 26.29
CA TYR A 8 -15.70 -0.02 25.20
C TYR A 8 -16.59 -0.55 24.06
N ASP A 9 -17.44 0.30 23.49
CA ASP A 9 -18.31 -0.05 22.36
C ASP A 9 -18.01 0.86 21.16
N PRO A 10 -17.18 0.40 20.21
CA PRO A 10 -16.85 1.17 19.02
C PRO A 10 -18.06 1.64 18.22
N SER A 11 -19.17 0.88 18.24
CA SER A 11 -20.36 1.19 17.45
C SER A 11 -21.12 2.43 17.94
N THR A 12 -20.89 2.83 19.19
CA THR A 12 -21.51 4.00 19.82
C THR A 12 -20.49 5.11 20.09
N ASN A 13 -19.30 4.76 20.58
CA ASN A 13 -18.25 5.73 20.90
C ASN A 13 -17.66 6.39 19.64
N GLU A 14 -17.26 5.62 18.62
CA GLU A 14 -16.55 6.17 17.45
C GLU A 14 -17.40 7.22 16.68
N PRO A 15 -18.71 6.99 16.39
CA PRO A 15 -19.53 8.00 15.73
C PRO A 15 -19.72 9.28 16.56
N ALA A 16 -19.87 9.16 17.89
CA ALA A 16 -20.04 10.32 18.76
C ALA A 16 -18.79 11.21 18.79
N ILE A 17 -17.61 10.58 18.86
CA ILE A 17 -16.32 11.26 18.82
C ILE A 17 -16.05 11.88 17.46
N LEU A 18 -16.37 11.17 16.37
CA LEU A 18 -16.29 11.74 15.03
C LEU A 18 -17.13 13.02 14.91
N GLN A 19 -18.36 12.99 15.42
CA GLN A 19 -19.23 14.16 15.41
C GLN A 19 -18.65 15.31 16.25
N LYS A 20 -18.14 15.03 17.46
CA LYS A 20 -17.41 16.01 18.29
C LYS A 20 -16.29 16.69 17.48
N TRP A 21 -15.54 15.90 16.71
CA TRP A 21 -14.40 16.43 15.97
C TRP A 21 -14.79 17.31 14.78
N LEU A 22 -15.84 16.92 14.06
CA LEU A 22 -16.41 17.69 12.96
C LEU A 22 -16.99 19.02 13.47
N ASP A 23 -17.77 18.96 14.56
CA ASP A 23 -18.40 20.14 15.17
C ASP A 23 -17.35 21.14 15.70
N GLY A 24 -16.25 20.64 16.26
CA GLY A 24 -15.13 21.46 16.73
C GLY A 24 -14.21 21.99 15.62
N GLY A 25 -14.42 21.59 14.37
CA GLY A 25 -13.62 22.04 13.23
C GLY A 25 -12.12 21.77 13.39
N TYR A 26 -11.73 20.67 14.05
CA TYR A 26 -10.32 20.35 14.32
C TYR A 26 -9.56 19.87 13.09
N TYR A 27 -10.26 19.48 12.03
CA TYR A 27 -9.65 18.99 10.79
C TYR A 27 -9.27 20.09 9.82
N LYS A 28 -9.90 21.26 9.96
CA LYS A 28 -9.58 22.44 9.15
C LYS A 28 -8.15 22.89 9.46
N ARG A 29 -7.54 23.56 8.50
CA ARG A 29 -6.24 24.20 8.73
C ARG A 29 -6.33 25.23 9.85
N ARG A 30 -5.35 25.23 10.75
CA ARG A 30 -5.21 26.17 11.87
C ARG A 30 -3.87 26.88 11.79
N GLU A 31 -3.79 28.07 12.39
CA GLU A 31 -2.52 28.75 12.59
C GLU A 31 -1.57 27.88 13.43
N GLY A 32 -0.29 27.90 13.09
CA GLY A 32 0.73 27.08 13.74
C GLY A 32 2.13 27.46 13.29
N VAL A 33 3.14 26.80 13.85
CA VAL A 33 4.56 27.05 13.52
C VAL A 33 5.05 26.04 12.49
N GLY A 34 5.48 26.56 11.33
CA GLY A 34 5.80 25.72 10.17
C GLY A 34 4.56 25.00 9.62
N ASP A 35 4.75 24.17 8.60
CA ASP A 35 3.65 23.49 7.92
C ASP A 35 3.85 21.98 7.88
N CYS A 36 2.72 21.26 7.88
CA CYS A 36 2.65 19.87 7.53
C CYS A 36 1.44 19.62 6.64
N THR A 37 1.64 19.82 5.34
CA THR A 37 0.65 19.47 4.33
C THR A 37 0.93 18.07 3.77
N VAL A 38 -0.10 17.23 3.69
CA VAL A 38 -0.08 15.96 2.94
C VAL A 38 -1.33 15.87 2.07
N THR A 39 -1.27 15.07 1.01
CA THR A 39 -2.38 14.93 0.06
C THR A 39 -2.74 13.46 -0.08
N ILE A 40 -4.02 13.12 0.09
CA ILE A 40 -4.52 11.79 -0.27
C ILE A 40 -4.24 11.55 -1.76
N PRO A 41 -3.63 10.41 -2.15
CA PRO A 41 -3.73 9.90 -3.51
C PRO A 41 -5.20 9.77 -3.89
N PRO A 42 -5.70 10.62 -4.80
CA PRO A 42 -7.14 10.75 -4.98
C PRO A 42 -7.72 9.41 -5.41
N PRO A 43 -8.59 8.77 -4.62
CA PRO A 43 -9.11 7.47 -4.98
C PRO A 43 -9.98 7.58 -6.23
N ASN A 44 -9.81 6.64 -7.16
CA ASN A 44 -10.64 6.58 -8.36
C ASN A 44 -12.10 6.36 -7.99
N VAL A 45 -13.02 7.14 -8.56
CA VAL A 45 -14.48 7.02 -8.35
C VAL A 45 -15.10 5.77 -8.99
N THR A 46 -14.41 4.64 -8.97
CA THR A 46 -14.81 3.38 -9.63
C THR A 46 -15.41 2.35 -8.66
N GLY A 47 -15.47 2.69 -7.37
CA GLY A 47 -16.09 1.90 -6.32
C GLY A 47 -15.58 2.25 -4.92
N LYS A 48 -16.09 1.53 -3.91
CA LYS A 48 -15.61 1.55 -2.52
C LYS A 48 -14.11 1.33 -2.31
N LEU A 49 -13.57 1.86 -1.22
CA LEU A 49 -12.21 1.63 -0.75
C LEU A 49 -11.95 0.17 -0.31
N HIS A 50 -10.67 -0.15 -0.11
CA HIS A 50 -10.16 -1.46 0.32
C HIS A 50 -8.97 -1.28 1.26
N MET A 51 -8.40 -2.38 1.79
CA MET A 51 -7.34 -2.32 2.80
C MET A 51 -6.06 -1.56 2.41
N GLY A 52 -5.70 -1.55 1.11
CA GLY A 52 -4.64 -0.66 0.61
C GLY A 52 -4.90 0.82 0.93
N HIS A 53 -6.08 1.36 0.58
CA HIS A 53 -6.47 2.73 0.91
C HIS A 53 -6.52 2.97 2.42
N ALA A 54 -7.10 2.04 3.19
CA ALA A 54 -7.14 2.18 4.65
C ALA A 54 -5.73 2.22 5.28
N THR A 55 -4.75 1.53 4.69
CA THR A 55 -3.35 1.56 5.14
C THR A 55 -2.71 2.90 4.82
N ASP A 56 -2.89 3.37 3.58
CA ASP A 56 -2.42 4.67 3.10
C ASP A 56 -2.95 5.82 3.98
N ASP A 57 -4.27 5.85 4.19
CA ASP A 57 -4.94 6.86 5.00
C ASP A 57 -4.52 6.79 6.48
N SER A 58 -4.31 5.60 7.04
CA SER A 58 -3.85 5.44 8.43
C SER A 58 -2.45 6.00 8.64
N ILE A 59 -1.56 5.85 7.65
CA ILE A 59 -0.21 6.40 7.67
C ILE A 59 -0.27 7.93 7.60
N GLN A 60 -1.01 8.48 6.62
CA GLN A 60 -1.15 9.92 6.44
C GLN A 60 -1.76 10.60 7.67
N ASP A 61 -2.81 10.00 8.25
CA ASP A 61 -3.45 10.55 9.44
C ASP A 61 -2.51 10.53 10.66
N ALA A 62 -1.63 9.53 10.79
CA ALA A 62 -0.65 9.48 11.87
C ALA A 62 0.35 10.64 11.78
N ILE A 63 0.82 10.95 10.57
CA ILE A 63 1.70 12.11 10.30
C ILE A 63 0.98 13.41 10.68
N ILE A 64 -0.27 13.58 10.23
CA ILE A 64 -1.05 14.80 10.44
C ILE A 64 -1.41 14.99 11.91
N ARG A 65 -1.86 13.95 12.62
CA ARG A 65 -2.21 14.04 14.04
C ARG A 65 -1.01 14.42 14.89
N MET A 66 0.15 13.78 14.68
CA MET A 66 1.37 14.16 15.41
C MET A 66 1.76 15.61 15.10
N ALA A 67 1.78 16.01 13.82
CA ALA A 67 2.13 17.38 13.45
C ALA A 67 1.18 18.42 14.08
N ARG A 68 -0.12 18.11 14.14
CA ARG A 68 -1.14 18.96 14.77
C ARG A 68 -0.90 19.10 16.27
N MET A 69 -0.64 17.98 16.97
CA MET A 69 -0.33 17.97 18.40
C MET A 69 0.99 18.69 18.73
N ARG A 70 1.93 18.75 17.77
CA ARG A 70 3.18 19.53 17.86
C ARG A 70 3.01 21.01 17.50
N GLY A 71 1.78 21.47 17.28
CA GLY A 71 1.47 22.88 17.00
C GLY A 71 1.86 23.35 15.59
N ARG A 72 2.07 22.43 14.64
CA ARG A 72 2.29 22.79 13.23
C ARG A 72 0.97 23.15 12.57
N SER A 73 1.04 24.04 11.57
CA SER A 73 -0.10 24.26 10.69
C SER A 73 -0.28 23.03 9.79
N THR A 74 -1.30 22.21 10.08
CA THR A 74 -1.56 20.98 9.32
C THR A 74 -2.64 21.17 8.28
N ARG A 75 -2.45 20.58 7.09
CA ARG A 75 -3.51 20.43 6.09
C ARG A 75 -3.42 19.04 5.49
N TRP A 76 -4.53 18.32 5.50
CA TRP A 76 -4.63 17.05 4.79
C TRP A 76 -5.67 17.17 3.70
N VAL A 77 -5.19 17.27 2.45
CA VAL A 77 -6.04 17.50 1.28
C VAL A 77 -6.76 16.20 0.92
N LEU A 78 -8.08 16.27 0.94
CA LEU A 78 -8.98 15.22 0.47
C LEU A 78 -9.39 15.49 -0.97
N GLY A 79 -9.49 14.43 -1.77
CA GLY A 79 -10.22 14.49 -3.02
C GLY A 79 -10.30 13.16 -3.73
N THR A 80 -10.98 13.15 -4.86
CA THR A 80 -11.21 11.95 -5.69
C THR A 80 -10.81 12.20 -7.14
N ASP A 81 -10.48 11.11 -7.85
CA ASP A 81 -10.05 11.15 -9.25
C ASP A 81 -11.20 10.67 -10.15
N HIS A 82 -11.49 11.45 -11.19
CA HIS A 82 -12.45 11.12 -12.24
C HIS A 82 -12.12 9.81 -12.96
N ALA A 83 -10.84 9.40 -12.95
CA ALA A 83 -10.34 8.12 -13.47
C ALA A 83 -10.64 7.82 -14.95
N GLY A 84 -11.05 8.83 -15.73
CA GLY A 84 -11.29 8.78 -17.18
C GLY A 84 -11.97 7.50 -17.65
N ILE A 85 -11.21 6.68 -18.39
CA ILE A 85 -11.65 5.39 -18.95
C ILE A 85 -12.26 4.44 -17.90
N ALA A 86 -11.86 4.56 -16.62
CA ALA A 86 -12.23 3.58 -15.58
C ALA A 86 -13.67 3.76 -15.18
N THR A 87 -14.02 5.02 -14.93
CA THR A 87 -15.38 5.47 -14.66
C THR A 87 -16.25 5.23 -15.90
N GLN A 88 -15.79 5.61 -17.09
CA GLN A 88 -16.50 5.35 -18.34
C GLN A 88 -16.85 3.86 -18.50
N THR A 89 -15.90 2.95 -18.27
CA THR A 89 -16.14 1.49 -18.36
C THR A 89 -17.17 1.02 -17.33
N LYS A 90 -17.16 1.57 -16.11
CA LYS A 90 -18.13 1.22 -15.06
C LYS A 90 -19.54 1.71 -15.41
N VAL A 91 -19.64 2.93 -15.91
CA VAL A 91 -20.90 3.53 -16.35
C VAL A 91 -21.44 2.78 -17.56
N ASP A 92 -20.60 2.45 -18.55
CA ASP A 92 -20.98 1.61 -19.69
C ASP A 92 -21.53 0.26 -19.24
N LYS A 93 -20.87 -0.39 -18.27
CA LYS A 93 -21.35 -1.66 -17.72
C LYS A 93 -22.71 -1.50 -17.02
N LYS A 94 -22.89 -0.46 -16.22
CA LYS A 94 -24.15 -0.14 -15.53
C LYS A 94 -25.28 0.09 -16.55
N LEU A 95 -25.06 0.94 -17.54
CA LEU A 95 -26.03 1.21 -18.61
C LEU A 95 -26.37 -0.05 -19.39
N LYS A 96 -25.38 -0.89 -19.71
CA LYS A 96 -25.60 -2.17 -20.40
C LYS A 96 -26.45 -3.15 -19.57
N GLU A 97 -26.28 -3.17 -18.24
CA GLU A 97 -27.14 -3.97 -17.33
C GLU A 97 -28.59 -3.46 -17.31
N GLU A 98 -28.80 -2.17 -17.57
CA GLU A 98 -30.11 -1.53 -17.76
C GLU A 98 -30.65 -1.66 -19.19
N GLY A 99 -29.88 -2.27 -20.11
CA GLY A 99 -30.23 -2.43 -21.53
C GLY A 99 -30.06 -1.16 -22.37
N ILE A 100 -29.29 -0.18 -21.90
CA ILE A 100 -29.05 1.11 -22.54
C ILE A 100 -27.63 1.14 -23.12
N SER A 101 -27.48 1.58 -24.36
CA SER A 101 -26.17 1.82 -24.98
C SER A 101 -25.76 3.30 -24.89
N ARG A 102 -24.48 3.59 -24.60
CA ARG A 102 -23.97 4.98 -24.62
C ARG A 102 -24.18 5.66 -25.99
N LEU A 103 -24.07 4.89 -27.06
CA LEU A 103 -24.22 5.38 -28.43
C LEU A 103 -25.66 5.82 -28.73
N GLU A 104 -26.65 5.20 -28.06
CA GLU A 104 -28.07 5.54 -28.23
C GLU A 104 -28.44 6.82 -27.48
N ILE A 105 -27.82 7.09 -26.32
CA ILE A 105 -28.12 8.26 -25.49
C ILE A 105 -27.30 9.51 -25.87
N GLY A 106 -26.19 9.31 -26.59
CA GLY A 106 -25.28 10.39 -27.02
C GLY A 106 -24.33 10.86 -25.91
N ARG A 107 -23.35 11.68 -26.30
CA ARG A 107 -22.25 12.12 -25.42
C ARG A 107 -22.73 12.88 -24.18
N ASP A 108 -23.60 13.86 -24.34
CA ASP A 108 -24.04 14.74 -23.24
C ASP A 108 -24.71 13.94 -22.12
N LYS A 109 -25.69 13.10 -22.46
CA LYS A 109 -26.38 12.25 -21.48
C LYS A 109 -25.47 11.21 -20.84
N PHE A 110 -24.47 10.72 -21.59
CA PHE A 110 -23.48 9.80 -21.03
C PHE A 110 -22.56 10.51 -20.03
N VAL A 111 -22.15 11.74 -20.30
CA VAL A 111 -21.37 12.58 -19.39
C VAL A 111 -22.18 12.89 -18.12
N ASP A 112 -23.48 13.19 -18.24
CA ASP A 112 -24.38 13.34 -17.09
C ASP A 112 -24.41 12.06 -16.23
N ALA A 113 -24.53 10.88 -16.86
CA ALA A 113 -24.48 9.61 -16.14
C ALA A 113 -23.14 9.34 -15.43
N CYS A 114 -22.03 9.85 -15.99
CA CYS A 114 -20.71 9.79 -15.34
C CYS A 114 -20.62 10.72 -14.12
N TRP A 115 -21.23 11.91 -14.19
CA TRP A 115 -21.36 12.79 -13.02
C TRP A 115 -22.23 12.17 -11.92
N ASP A 116 -23.37 11.58 -12.26
CA ASP A 116 -24.23 10.88 -11.30
C ASP A 116 -23.47 9.75 -10.58
N TRP A 117 -22.72 8.95 -11.34
CA TRP A 117 -21.85 7.91 -10.80
C TRP A 117 -20.77 8.48 -9.88
N THR A 118 -20.13 9.59 -10.28
CA THR A 118 -19.08 10.26 -9.51
C THR A 118 -19.64 10.76 -8.17
N HIS A 119 -20.80 11.40 -8.15
CA HIS A 119 -21.44 11.85 -6.91
C HIS A 119 -21.79 10.69 -5.98
N GLU A 120 -22.33 9.59 -6.51
CA GLU A 120 -22.69 8.41 -5.73
C GLU A 120 -21.44 7.76 -5.09
N TYR A 121 -20.45 7.41 -5.91
CA TYR A 121 -19.28 6.66 -5.44
C TYR A 121 -18.26 7.53 -4.71
N GLY A 122 -18.11 8.80 -5.10
CA GLY A 122 -17.33 9.80 -4.36
C GLY A 122 -17.88 9.99 -2.95
N GLY A 123 -19.21 10.15 -2.81
CA GLY A 123 -19.84 10.25 -1.50
C GLY A 123 -19.63 9.02 -0.61
N ILE A 124 -19.64 7.82 -1.20
CA ILE A 124 -19.31 6.58 -0.47
C ILE A 124 -17.86 6.57 0.01
N ILE A 125 -16.91 6.95 -0.84
CA ILE A 125 -15.47 7.02 -0.51
C ILE A 125 -15.26 7.98 0.67
N VAL A 126 -15.84 9.19 0.59
CA VAL A 126 -15.73 10.21 1.64
C VAL A 126 -16.29 9.70 2.97
N GLU A 127 -17.43 9.00 2.94
CA GLU A 127 -18.00 8.42 4.16
C GLU A 127 -17.13 7.30 4.74
N GLN A 128 -16.50 6.47 3.90
CA GLN A 128 -15.53 5.48 4.38
C GLN A 128 -14.34 6.16 5.09
N ILE A 129 -13.79 7.23 4.50
CA ILE A 129 -12.68 8.00 5.09
C ILE A 129 -13.10 8.63 6.43
N LYS A 130 -14.31 9.20 6.53
CA LYS A 130 -14.88 9.69 7.80
C LYS A 130 -14.93 8.60 8.86
N ARG A 131 -15.48 7.43 8.50
CA ARG A 131 -15.67 6.30 9.42
C ARG A 131 -14.35 5.64 9.86
N MET A 132 -13.28 5.78 9.08
CA MET A 132 -11.93 5.41 9.50
C MET A 132 -11.32 6.40 10.51
N GLY A 133 -11.98 7.52 10.80
CA GLY A 133 -11.46 8.54 11.71
C GLY A 133 -10.30 9.34 11.14
N CYS A 134 -10.22 9.45 9.81
CA CYS A 134 -9.20 10.25 9.14
C CYS A 134 -9.47 11.74 9.36
N SER A 135 -8.48 12.48 9.88
CA SER A 135 -8.60 13.90 10.20
C SER A 135 -8.34 14.83 9.01
N VAL A 136 -8.94 14.49 7.85
CA VAL A 136 -8.88 15.23 6.59
C VAL A 136 -9.76 16.47 6.60
N ASP A 137 -9.39 17.47 5.79
CA ASP A 137 -10.18 18.68 5.61
C ASP A 137 -11.40 18.44 4.70
N PHE A 138 -12.49 17.92 5.29
CA PHE A 138 -13.74 17.60 4.58
C PHE A 138 -14.47 18.83 4.01
N ASP A 139 -14.15 20.04 4.47
CA ASP A 139 -14.80 21.26 3.98
C ASP A 139 -14.25 21.71 2.62
N ASN A 140 -13.06 21.23 2.26
CA ASN A 140 -12.35 21.58 1.03
C ASN A 140 -12.01 20.32 0.21
N GLU A 141 -12.99 19.41 0.09
CA GLU A 141 -12.92 18.26 -0.81
C GLU A 141 -12.65 18.71 -2.25
N ARG A 142 -11.76 17.99 -2.94
CA ARG A 142 -11.39 18.26 -4.34
C ARG A 142 -11.79 17.13 -5.27
N PHE A 143 -12.07 17.48 -6.51
CA PHE A 143 -12.25 16.55 -7.59
C PHE A 143 -11.38 16.97 -8.78
N THR A 144 -10.77 16.01 -9.47
CA THR A 144 -9.87 16.33 -10.60
C THR A 144 -10.56 17.08 -11.74
N MET A 145 -11.90 17.04 -11.85
CA MET A 145 -12.66 17.83 -12.82
C MET A 145 -13.47 18.98 -12.18
N ASP A 146 -13.12 19.42 -10.98
CA ASP A 146 -13.61 20.70 -10.44
C ASP A 146 -13.29 21.84 -11.42
N GLU A 147 -14.10 22.89 -11.41
CA GLU A 147 -13.97 23.99 -12.37
C GLU A 147 -12.59 24.66 -12.32
N ASP A 148 -12.09 24.98 -11.12
CA ASP A 148 -10.77 25.58 -10.92
C ASP A 148 -9.63 24.62 -11.30
N TYR A 149 -9.78 23.33 -10.98
CA TYR A 149 -8.83 22.28 -11.35
C TYR A 149 -8.80 22.05 -12.87
N ALA A 150 -9.95 22.04 -13.54
CA ALA A 150 -10.04 21.88 -14.99
C ALA A 150 -9.40 23.06 -15.73
N GLN A 151 -9.53 24.28 -15.21
CA GLN A 151 -8.80 25.44 -15.70
C GLN A 151 -7.28 25.29 -15.51
N ALA A 152 -6.82 24.71 -14.39
CA ALA A 152 -5.42 24.39 -14.17
C ALA A 152 -4.88 23.41 -15.23
N VAL A 153 -5.60 22.32 -15.49
CA VAL A 153 -5.27 21.33 -16.53
C VAL A 153 -5.20 21.98 -17.91
N ARG A 154 -6.18 22.84 -18.22
CA ARG A 154 -6.23 23.56 -19.49
C ARG A 154 -5.06 24.51 -19.66
N LYS A 155 -4.68 25.24 -18.60
CA LYS A 155 -3.48 26.10 -18.60
C LYS A 155 -2.22 25.28 -18.89
N VAL A 156 -2.03 24.15 -18.20
CA VAL A 156 -0.87 23.27 -18.42
C VAL A 156 -0.77 22.83 -19.87
N PHE A 157 -1.90 22.42 -20.46
CA PHE A 157 -1.92 22.03 -21.87
C PHE A 157 -1.50 23.19 -22.79
N CYS A 158 -2.09 24.38 -22.60
CA CYS A 158 -1.80 25.53 -23.45
C CYS A 158 -0.33 25.97 -23.33
N ASP A 159 0.17 26.11 -22.11
CA ASP A 159 1.56 26.50 -21.86
C ASP A 159 2.52 25.48 -22.50
N TRP A 160 2.35 24.19 -22.23
CA TRP A 160 3.20 23.14 -22.81
C TRP A 160 3.06 23.02 -24.33
N TYR A 161 1.90 23.29 -24.91
CA TYR A 161 1.70 23.35 -26.35
C TYR A 161 2.49 24.51 -26.97
N HIS A 162 2.36 25.72 -26.42
CA HIS A 162 3.06 26.91 -26.91
C HIS A 162 4.58 26.84 -26.68
N ASP A 163 5.04 26.12 -25.66
CA ASP A 163 6.46 25.86 -25.39
C ASP A 163 7.04 24.71 -26.24
N GLY A 164 6.23 24.07 -27.10
CA GLY A 164 6.66 22.96 -27.95
C GLY A 164 7.03 21.70 -27.17
N LEU A 165 6.45 21.52 -25.98
CA LEU A 165 6.50 20.30 -25.18
C LEU A 165 5.37 19.34 -25.56
N ILE A 166 4.19 19.86 -25.92
CA ILE A 166 3.11 19.07 -26.50
C ILE A 166 3.15 19.18 -28.02
N TYR A 167 3.01 18.04 -28.70
CA TYR A 167 2.94 17.98 -30.16
C TYR A 167 1.98 16.88 -30.63
N ARG A 168 1.45 17.03 -31.85
CA ARG A 168 0.65 15.99 -32.53
C ARG A 168 1.53 15.19 -33.48
N GLY A 169 1.41 13.87 -33.47
CA GLY A 169 2.18 12.99 -34.35
C GLY A 169 1.52 11.63 -34.55
N LYS A 170 1.93 10.93 -35.62
CA LYS A 170 1.52 9.53 -35.85
C LYS A 170 2.51 8.59 -35.19
N ARG A 171 2.03 7.67 -34.36
CA ARG A 171 2.82 6.57 -33.77
C ARG A 171 1.98 5.30 -33.68
N ILE A 172 2.67 4.17 -33.56
CA ILE A 172 2.03 2.95 -33.06
C ILE A 172 1.67 3.17 -31.60
N VAL A 173 0.38 3.03 -31.32
CA VAL A 173 -0.17 3.03 -29.95
C VAL A 173 -0.80 1.67 -29.68
N ASN A 174 -0.87 1.29 -28.41
CA ASN A 174 -1.63 0.10 -28.04
C ASN A 174 -3.10 0.46 -28.08
N TRP A 175 -3.84 -0.01 -29.07
CA TRP A 175 -5.26 0.28 -29.24
C TRP A 175 -6.11 -0.86 -28.69
N CYS A 176 -7.15 -0.52 -27.92
CA CYS A 176 -8.13 -1.50 -27.50
C CYS A 176 -9.34 -1.47 -28.46
N PRO A 177 -9.54 -2.47 -29.33
CA PRO A 177 -10.65 -2.46 -30.30
C PRO A 177 -12.04 -2.57 -29.64
N ASN A 178 -12.09 -3.12 -28.42
CA ASN A 178 -13.32 -3.22 -27.63
C ASN A 178 -13.64 -1.91 -26.89
N CYS A 179 -12.64 -1.24 -26.31
CA CYS A 179 -12.82 0.04 -25.63
C CYS A 179 -12.79 1.25 -26.56
N THR A 180 -12.34 1.07 -27.81
CA THR A 180 -12.13 2.09 -28.85
C THR A 180 -11.28 3.27 -28.37
N THR A 181 -10.14 2.97 -27.75
CA THR A 181 -9.22 3.98 -27.22
C THR A 181 -7.78 3.46 -27.19
N ALA A 182 -6.84 4.40 -27.31
CA ALA A 182 -5.43 4.16 -27.00
C ALA A 182 -5.24 3.83 -25.51
N ILE A 183 -4.30 2.93 -25.24
CA ILE A 183 -3.83 2.44 -23.94
C ILE A 183 -2.34 2.72 -23.88
N SER A 184 -1.87 3.30 -22.77
CA SER A 184 -0.43 3.56 -22.59
C SER A 184 0.34 2.25 -22.35
N ASP A 185 1.65 2.25 -22.64
CA ASP A 185 2.52 1.08 -22.37
C ASP A 185 2.42 0.63 -20.90
N ASP A 186 2.35 1.61 -19.98
CA ASP A 186 2.25 1.41 -18.53
C ASP A 186 0.90 0.80 -18.09
N GLU A 187 -0.11 0.83 -18.96
CA GLU A 187 -1.46 0.29 -18.71
C GLU A 187 -1.70 -1.07 -19.40
N ALA A 188 -0.78 -1.58 -20.21
CA ALA A 188 -0.91 -2.87 -20.87
C ALA A 188 -0.44 -4.03 -19.97
N GLU A 189 -1.18 -5.14 -19.96
CA GLU A 189 -0.79 -6.36 -19.25
C GLU A 189 -0.34 -7.44 -20.23
N TYR A 190 0.83 -8.05 -19.98
CA TYR A 190 1.31 -9.16 -20.79
C TYR A 190 0.74 -10.49 -20.32
N LYS A 191 0.30 -11.32 -21.26
CA LYS A 191 -0.13 -12.70 -21.00
C LYS A 191 0.57 -13.65 -21.96
N ASP A 192 1.03 -14.77 -21.43
CA ASP A 192 1.56 -15.85 -22.25
C ASP A 192 0.40 -16.64 -22.86
N GLU A 193 0.34 -16.64 -24.19
CA GLU A 193 -0.68 -17.34 -24.96
C GLU A 193 -0.05 -18.42 -25.83
N LYS A 194 -0.76 -19.55 -25.96
CA LYS A 194 -0.41 -20.58 -26.91
C LYS A 194 -0.88 -20.15 -28.29
N GLY A 195 0.06 -19.99 -29.21
CA GLY A 195 -0.23 -19.66 -30.60
C GLY A 195 0.55 -20.54 -31.57
N HIS A 196 0.64 -20.05 -32.80
CA HIS A 196 1.43 -20.68 -33.85
C HIS A 196 2.37 -19.66 -34.49
N LEU A 197 3.45 -20.16 -35.06
CA LEU A 197 4.32 -19.45 -35.97
C LEU A 197 4.08 -20.02 -37.37
N TRP A 198 3.53 -19.19 -38.26
CA TRP A 198 3.23 -19.58 -39.65
C TRP A 198 4.38 -19.21 -40.56
N HIS A 199 4.79 -20.16 -41.40
CA HIS A 199 5.84 -19.97 -42.40
C HIS A 199 5.21 -19.82 -43.78
N LEU A 200 5.19 -18.58 -44.29
CA LEU A 200 4.50 -18.18 -45.52
C LEU A 200 5.49 -17.98 -46.67
N ARG A 201 5.22 -18.56 -47.84
CA ARG A 201 6.05 -18.38 -49.04
C ARG A 201 5.68 -17.11 -49.78
N TYR A 202 6.62 -16.19 -49.91
CA TYR A 202 6.49 -14.96 -50.71
C TYR A 202 7.28 -15.11 -52.02
N PRO A 203 6.60 -15.16 -53.18
CA PRO A 203 7.26 -15.25 -54.48
C PRO A 203 8.23 -14.09 -54.71
N LEU A 204 9.44 -14.39 -55.17
CA LEU A 204 10.39 -13.39 -55.64
C LEU A 204 9.96 -12.89 -57.02
N THR A 205 10.13 -11.59 -57.28
CA THR A 205 9.86 -11.04 -58.62
C THR A 205 10.87 -11.53 -59.66
N GLU A 206 12.09 -11.81 -59.22
CA GLU A 206 13.16 -12.43 -60.01
C GLU A 206 13.86 -13.52 -59.17
N PRO A 207 14.21 -14.68 -59.74
CA PRO A 207 14.90 -15.73 -59.00
C PRO A 207 16.26 -15.28 -58.45
N VAL A 208 16.52 -15.57 -57.19
CA VAL A 208 17.79 -15.25 -56.50
C VAL A 208 18.42 -16.56 -56.04
N ASN A 209 19.67 -16.82 -56.43
CA ASN A 209 20.38 -18.07 -56.09
C ASN A 209 19.61 -19.37 -56.45
N GLY A 210 18.78 -19.32 -57.50
CA GLY A 210 17.94 -20.45 -57.92
C GLY A 210 16.68 -20.68 -57.07
N GLN A 211 16.33 -19.74 -56.19
CA GLN A 211 15.07 -19.73 -55.44
C GLN A 211 14.07 -18.78 -56.11
N ASP A 212 12.83 -19.24 -56.23
CA ASP A 212 11.71 -18.48 -56.81
C ASP A 212 10.83 -17.80 -55.75
N TYR A 213 11.06 -18.09 -54.46
CA TYR A 213 10.35 -17.51 -53.33
C TYR A 213 11.24 -17.50 -52.08
N ILE A 214 10.86 -16.68 -51.09
CA ILE A 214 11.39 -16.72 -49.72
C ILE A 214 10.32 -17.22 -48.76
N VAL A 215 10.72 -17.71 -47.60
CA VAL A 215 9.79 -18.10 -46.52
C VAL A 215 9.87 -17.03 -45.44
N VAL A 216 8.74 -16.47 -45.03
CA VAL A 216 8.64 -15.50 -43.93
C VAL A 216 7.91 -16.14 -42.75
N ALA A 217 8.45 -15.95 -41.54
CA ALA A 217 7.81 -16.42 -40.31
C ALA A 217 6.99 -15.30 -39.66
N THR A 218 5.76 -15.58 -39.23
CA THR A 218 4.88 -14.62 -38.55
C THR A 218 3.91 -15.28 -37.58
N THR A 219 3.61 -14.63 -36.46
CA THR A 219 2.52 -15.00 -35.54
C THR A 219 1.18 -14.34 -35.89
N ARG A 220 1.18 -13.42 -36.87
CA ARG A 220 0.03 -12.63 -37.29
C ARG A 220 -0.14 -12.68 -38.81
N PRO A 221 -0.56 -13.81 -39.41
CA PRO A 221 -0.64 -13.93 -40.85
C PRO A 221 -1.68 -12.96 -41.45
N GLU A 222 -2.71 -12.54 -40.72
CA GLU A 222 -3.69 -11.55 -41.18
C GLU A 222 -3.05 -10.18 -41.51
N THR A 223 -1.99 -9.79 -40.79
CA THR A 223 -1.32 -8.50 -41.00
C THR A 223 -0.54 -8.44 -42.32
N MET A 224 -0.34 -9.59 -42.97
CA MET A 224 0.38 -9.68 -44.23
C MET A 224 -0.22 -8.80 -45.33
N LEU A 225 -1.53 -8.55 -45.31
CA LEU A 225 -2.22 -7.68 -46.26
C LEU A 225 -1.65 -6.24 -46.26
N GLY A 226 -1.07 -5.83 -45.12
CA GLY A 226 -0.46 -4.53 -44.90
C GLY A 226 1.06 -4.48 -45.09
N ASP A 227 1.69 -5.59 -45.52
CA ASP A 227 3.15 -5.64 -45.61
C ASP A 227 3.69 -4.65 -46.64
N THR A 228 4.80 -4.03 -46.30
CA THR A 228 5.48 -3.03 -47.14
C THR A 228 6.97 -3.27 -47.28
N GLY A 229 7.48 -4.32 -46.64
CA GLY A 229 8.85 -4.79 -46.84
C GLY A 229 9.08 -6.15 -46.18
N VAL A 230 10.24 -6.73 -46.45
CA VAL A 230 10.75 -7.91 -45.76
C VAL A 230 12.16 -7.60 -45.27
N ALA A 231 12.40 -7.78 -43.97
CA ALA A 231 13.68 -7.49 -43.36
C ALA A 231 14.52 -8.75 -43.15
N VAL A 232 15.84 -8.62 -43.29
CA VAL A 232 16.85 -9.64 -42.95
C VAL A 232 17.91 -9.04 -42.04
N SER A 233 18.60 -9.88 -41.28
CA SER A 233 19.67 -9.42 -40.40
C SER A 233 20.93 -9.06 -41.21
N PRO A 234 21.60 -7.91 -40.96
CA PRO A 234 22.90 -7.61 -41.54
C PRO A 234 24.00 -8.61 -41.17
N LYS A 235 23.76 -9.42 -40.12
CA LYS A 235 24.67 -10.47 -39.65
C LYS A 235 24.49 -11.80 -40.37
N ASP A 236 23.54 -11.89 -41.30
CA ASP A 236 23.26 -13.10 -42.07
C ASP A 236 23.87 -13.00 -43.49
N PRO A 237 25.08 -13.54 -43.72
CA PRO A 237 25.73 -13.47 -45.01
C PRO A 237 25.02 -14.29 -46.11
N GLU A 238 24.19 -15.28 -45.74
CA GLU A 238 23.45 -16.09 -46.71
C GLU A 238 22.28 -15.29 -47.33
N LYS A 239 21.68 -14.39 -46.53
CA LYS A 239 20.56 -13.54 -46.96
C LYS A 239 20.98 -12.23 -47.62
N ALA A 240 22.25 -11.85 -47.54
CA ALA A 240 22.78 -10.64 -48.16
C ALA A 240 22.49 -10.55 -49.69
N ALA A 241 22.43 -11.69 -50.39
CA ALA A 241 22.11 -11.73 -51.82
C ALA A 241 20.67 -11.31 -52.18
N PHE A 242 19.77 -11.30 -51.19
CA PHE A 242 18.36 -10.94 -51.37
C PHE A 242 18.10 -9.45 -51.08
N VAL A 243 19.02 -8.75 -50.41
CA VAL A 243 18.88 -7.31 -50.12
C VAL A 243 18.80 -6.51 -51.42
N GLY A 244 17.83 -5.60 -51.50
CA GLY A 244 17.53 -4.78 -52.68
C GLY A 244 16.71 -5.49 -53.76
N LYS A 245 16.33 -6.76 -53.55
CA LYS A 245 15.36 -7.49 -54.37
C LYS A 245 13.94 -7.24 -53.89
N THR A 246 12.96 -7.66 -54.68
CA THR A 246 11.54 -7.50 -54.32
C THR A 246 10.83 -8.85 -54.33
N VAL A 247 9.81 -8.94 -53.48
CA VAL A 247 8.84 -10.04 -53.50
C VAL A 247 7.48 -9.52 -53.91
N LYS A 248 6.69 -10.39 -54.52
CA LYS A 248 5.29 -10.14 -54.80
C LYS A 248 4.47 -10.69 -53.64
N LEU A 249 3.89 -9.79 -52.86
CA LEU A 249 3.05 -10.08 -51.72
C LEU A 249 1.80 -10.84 -52.18
N PRO A 250 1.56 -12.09 -51.72
CA PRO A 250 0.37 -12.85 -52.10
C PRO A 250 -0.93 -12.13 -51.70
N ILE A 251 -2.07 -12.51 -52.29
CA ILE A 251 -3.41 -11.92 -52.09
C ILE A 251 -3.57 -10.49 -52.65
N VAL A 252 -2.72 -9.55 -52.24
CA VAL A 252 -2.84 -8.12 -52.62
C VAL A 252 -1.96 -7.72 -53.80
N ASP A 253 -1.15 -8.64 -54.33
CA ASP A 253 -0.30 -8.47 -55.51
C ASP A 253 0.64 -7.24 -55.45
N ARG A 254 1.08 -6.87 -54.25
CA ARG A 254 1.96 -5.71 -54.02
C ARG A 254 3.43 -6.11 -54.12
N GLU A 255 4.23 -5.35 -54.86
CA GLU A 255 5.69 -5.53 -54.83
C GLU A 255 6.29 -4.82 -53.62
N ILE A 256 7.03 -5.55 -52.79
CA ILE A 256 7.66 -5.02 -51.58
C ILE A 256 9.17 -5.35 -51.55
N PRO A 257 10.03 -4.43 -51.07
CA PRO A 257 11.47 -4.61 -51.04
C PRO A 257 11.93 -5.54 -49.92
N ILE A 258 13.07 -6.21 -50.16
CA ILE A 258 13.85 -6.89 -49.13
C ILE A 258 15.00 -5.96 -48.72
N PHE A 259 15.16 -5.72 -47.42
CA PHE A 259 16.19 -4.82 -46.87
C PHE A 259 16.82 -5.40 -45.60
N GLU A 260 17.91 -4.79 -45.15
CA GLU A 260 18.66 -5.23 -43.98
C GLU A 260 18.42 -4.32 -42.77
N ASP A 261 18.12 -4.92 -41.60
CA ASP A 261 17.88 -4.18 -40.36
C ASP A 261 18.33 -4.97 -39.12
N TRP A 262 18.88 -4.25 -38.14
CA TRP A 262 19.40 -4.82 -36.90
C TRP A 262 18.33 -5.32 -35.91
N HIS A 263 17.06 -4.96 -36.10
CA HIS A 263 15.95 -5.53 -35.32
C HIS A 263 15.72 -7.01 -35.64
N VAL A 264 16.21 -7.51 -36.78
CA VAL A 264 16.01 -8.91 -37.19
C VAL A 264 17.05 -9.83 -36.55
N ASP A 265 16.57 -10.86 -35.84
CA ASP A 265 17.40 -11.98 -35.40
C ASP A 265 17.59 -12.99 -36.54
N ALA A 266 18.84 -13.22 -36.92
CA ALA A 266 19.21 -14.17 -37.98
C ALA A 266 18.79 -15.62 -37.65
N ASN A 267 18.66 -15.97 -36.36
CA ASN A 267 18.39 -17.34 -35.92
C ASN A 267 16.91 -17.63 -35.65
N PHE A 268 16.01 -16.64 -35.77
CA PHE A 268 14.59 -16.81 -35.47
C PHE A 268 13.77 -17.07 -36.74
N GLY A 269 12.93 -18.12 -36.71
CA GLY A 269 12.10 -18.53 -37.85
C GLY A 269 12.94 -18.87 -39.08
N SER A 270 12.58 -18.32 -40.24
CA SER A 270 13.38 -18.41 -41.48
C SER A 270 14.51 -17.38 -41.56
N GLY A 271 14.52 -16.41 -40.63
CA GLY A 271 15.32 -15.18 -40.65
C GLY A 271 15.01 -14.20 -41.80
N PHE A 272 13.89 -14.38 -42.52
CA PHE A 272 13.19 -13.32 -43.23
C PHE A 272 11.94 -12.94 -42.41
N VAL A 273 11.80 -11.66 -42.09
CA VAL A 273 10.70 -11.14 -41.26
C VAL A 273 9.86 -10.21 -42.09
N LYS A 274 8.54 -10.42 -42.14
CA LYS A 274 7.62 -9.46 -42.77
C LYS A 274 7.63 -8.15 -41.99
N VAL A 275 7.50 -7.04 -42.69
CA VAL A 275 7.45 -5.71 -42.08
C VAL A 275 6.11 -5.07 -42.40
N THR A 276 5.29 -4.92 -41.36
CA THR A 276 3.95 -4.29 -41.40
C THR A 276 3.92 -3.03 -40.51
N PRO A 277 4.45 -1.89 -40.97
CA PRO A 277 4.71 -0.72 -40.11
C PRO A 277 3.50 -0.16 -39.36
N ALA A 278 2.27 -0.43 -39.80
CA ALA A 278 1.06 0.08 -39.15
C ALA A 278 0.51 -0.85 -38.04
N HIS A 279 1.09 -2.03 -37.84
CA HIS A 279 0.54 -3.11 -37.00
C HIS A 279 1.53 -3.76 -36.02
N ASP A 280 2.77 -3.28 -35.96
CA ASP A 280 3.77 -3.73 -34.98
C ASP A 280 4.77 -2.59 -34.64
N PRO A 281 5.17 -2.39 -33.37
CA PRO A 281 6.10 -1.32 -32.99
C PRO A 281 7.52 -1.45 -33.57
N ASN A 282 8.05 -2.68 -33.69
CA ASN A 282 9.36 -2.91 -34.30
C ASN A 282 9.29 -2.69 -35.80
N ASP A 283 8.21 -3.19 -36.45
CA ASP A 283 7.98 -2.95 -37.87
C ASP A 283 7.81 -1.47 -38.18
N TYR A 284 7.18 -0.70 -37.29
CA TYR A 284 7.08 0.75 -37.41
C TYR A 284 8.46 1.43 -37.36
N ALA A 285 9.31 1.02 -36.42
CA ALA A 285 10.66 1.55 -36.31
C ALA A 285 11.50 1.24 -37.57
N MET A 286 11.42 0.01 -38.08
CA MET A 286 12.04 -0.37 -39.35
C MET A 286 11.45 0.41 -40.52
N GLY A 287 10.12 0.54 -40.59
CA GLY A 287 9.45 1.30 -41.63
C GLY A 287 9.85 2.78 -41.66
N GLN A 288 10.05 3.40 -40.50
CA GLN A 288 10.60 4.75 -40.39
C GLN A 288 12.06 4.83 -40.85
N ALA A 289 12.90 3.86 -40.45
CA ALA A 289 14.31 3.86 -40.80
C ALA A 289 14.58 3.66 -42.29
N HIS A 290 13.70 2.93 -42.98
CA HIS A 290 13.85 2.56 -44.40
C HIS A 290 12.81 3.22 -45.32
N ASP A 291 12.07 4.21 -44.81
CA ASP A 291 11.10 5.02 -45.57
C ASP A 291 9.99 4.18 -46.26
N LEU A 292 9.51 3.15 -45.55
CA LEU A 292 8.47 2.25 -46.05
C LEU A 292 7.08 2.87 -45.89
N PRO A 293 6.14 2.60 -46.84
CA PRO A 293 4.75 3.01 -46.67
C PRO A 293 4.14 2.41 -45.40
N GLN A 294 3.27 3.18 -44.73
CA GLN A 294 2.55 2.71 -43.54
C GLN A 294 1.09 2.46 -43.90
N ILE A 295 0.76 1.20 -44.19
CA ILE A 295 -0.57 0.80 -44.65
C ILE A 295 -1.33 0.17 -43.47
N ASN A 296 -2.37 0.85 -42.99
CA ASN A 296 -3.29 0.31 -42.01
C ASN A 296 -4.38 -0.51 -42.73
N ILE A 297 -4.59 -1.75 -42.31
CA ILE A 297 -5.57 -2.67 -42.90
C ILE A 297 -6.84 -2.83 -42.06
N PHE A 298 -6.84 -2.35 -40.81
CA PHE A 298 -7.96 -2.48 -39.89
C PHE A 298 -8.66 -1.14 -39.66
N ASP A 299 -9.89 -1.17 -39.16
CA ASP A 299 -10.65 -0.06 -38.57
C ASP A 299 -10.50 -0.04 -37.03
N GLU A 300 -11.10 0.94 -36.34
CA GLU A 300 -10.99 1.06 -34.87
C GLU A 300 -11.51 -0.16 -34.08
N HIS A 301 -12.21 -1.09 -34.72
CA HIS A 301 -12.71 -2.32 -34.13
C HIS A 301 -11.87 -3.55 -34.49
N ALA A 302 -10.70 -3.36 -35.10
CA ALA A 302 -9.86 -4.41 -35.64
C ALA A 302 -10.59 -5.26 -36.71
N VAL A 303 -11.43 -4.61 -37.52
CA VAL A 303 -12.11 -5.19 -38.68
C VAL A 303 -11.44 -4.71 -39.96
N VAL A 304 -11.27 -5.59 -40.94
CA VAL A 304 -10.56 -5.27 -42.19
C VAL A 304 -11.33 -4.20 -42.97
N VAL A 305 -10.64 -3.09 -43.31
CA VAL A 305 -11.23 -1.96 -44.04
C VAL A 305 -11.59 -2.32 -45.49
N GLU A 306 -12.34 -1.43 -46.16
CA GLU A 306 -12.64 -1.61 -47.58
C GLU A 306 -11.36 -1.65 -48.45
N GLY A 307 -11.37 -2.52 -49.47
CA GLY A 307 -10.28 -2.63 -50.46
C GLY A 307 -9.51 -3.94 -50.45
N TYR A 308 -9.82 -4.87 -49.53
CA TYR A 308 -9.15 -6.17 -49.40
C TYR A 308 -10.00 -7.35 -49.92
N GLY A 309 -10.87 -7.11 -50.90
CA GLY A 309 -11.64 -8.18 -51.54
C GLY A 309 -12.52 -8.96 -50.56
N GLU A 310 -12.42 -10.31 -50.58
CA GLU A 310 -13.19 -11.19 -49.72
C GLU A 310 -12.89 -11.05 -48.22
N PHE A 311 -11.74 -10.46 -47.87
CA PHE A 311 -11.34 -10.23 -46.47
C PHE A 311 -12.00 -8.98 -45.87
N THR A 312 -12.57 -8.09 -46.70
CA THR A 312 -13.21 -6.85 -46.26
C THR A 312 -14.34 -7.15 -45.26
N GLY A 313 -14.35 -6.45 -44.13
CA GLY A 313 -15.38 -6.60 -43.10
C GLY A 313 -15.20 -7.82 -42.18
N MET A 314 -14.16 -8.62 -42.36
CA MET A 314 -13.80 -9.69 -41.41
C MET A 314 -13.14 -9.12 -40.16
N THR A 315 -13.44 -9.69 -39.01
CA THR A 315 -12.64 -9.44 -37.79
C THR A 315 -11.21 -9.93 -37.99
N ARG A 316 -10.26 -9.43 -37.18
CA ARG A 316 -8.86 -9.88 -37.19
C ARG A 316 -8.72 -11.40 -37.13
N GLU A 317 -9.48 -12.07 -36.26
CA GLU A 317 -9.43 -13.52 -36.08
C GLU A 317 -10.02 -14.26 -37.29
N GLU A 318 -11.15 -13.81 -37.83
CA GLU A 318 -11.73 -14.38 -39.05
C GLU A 318 -10.81 -14.19 -40.26
N CYS A 319 -10.20 -13.00 -40.39
CA CYS A 319 -9.24 -12.70 -41.44
C CYS A 319 -8.00 -13.58 -41.32
N ARG A 320 -7.54 -13.87 -40.10
CA ARG A 320 -6.42 -14.79 -39.86
C ARG A 320 -6.70 -16.18 -40.42
N GLU A 321 -7.86 -16.74 -40.06
CA GLU A 321 -8.28 -18.06 -40.55
C GLU A 321 -8.44 -18.06 -42.07
N ALA A 322 -9.05 -17.02 -42.63
CA ALA A 322 -9.26 -16.89 -44.08
C ALA A 322 -7.93 -16.77 -44.85
N VAL A 323 -6.98 -15.97 -44.37
CA VAL A 323 -5.66 -15.80 -45.00
C VAL A 323 -4.89 -17.12 -44.98
N ILE A 324 -4.86 -17.83 -43.84
CA ILE A 324 -4.18 -19.13 -43.75
C ILE A 324 -4.78 -20.12 -44.76
N LYS A 325 -6.11 -20.22 -44.79
CA LYS A 325 -6.81 -21.10 -45.73
C LYS A 325 -6.49 -20.75 -47.18
N TRP A 326 -6.43 -19.46 -47.53
CA TRP A 326 -6.04 -19.03 -48.86
C TRP A 326 -4.62 -19.49 -49.21
N PHE A 327 -3.66 -19.35 -48.28
CA PHE A 327 -2.27 -19.81 -48.48
C PHE A 327 -2.17 -21.34 -48.62
N GLU A 328 -2.99 -22.11 -47.90
CA GLU A 328 -3.08 -23.57 -48.06
C GLU A 328 -3.63 -23.96 -49.44
N GLU A 329 -4.71 -23.32 -49.89
CA GLU A 329 -5.35 -23.59 -51.19
C GLU A 329 -4.44 -23.26 -52.38
N HIS A 330 -3.46 -22.37 -52.19
CA HIS A 330 -2.50 -21.94 -53.21
C HIS A 330 -1.11 -22.57 -53.06
N ASP A 331 -0.91 -23.54 -52.15
CA ASP A 331 0.38 -24.22 -51.89
C ASP A 331 1.54 -23.24 -51.51
N LEU A 332 1.17 -22.14 -50.85
CA LEU A 332 2.09 -21.11 -50.37
C LEU A 332 2.33 -21.16 -48.85
N LEU A 333 1.57 -21.98 -48.10
CA LEU A 333 1.89 -22.28 -46.71
C LEU A 333 3.00 -23.34 -46.66
N ASP A 334 4.16 -23.00 -46.10
CA ASP A 334 5.31 -23.92 -46.04
C ASP A 334 5.14 -24.95 -44.91
N HIS A 335 4.98 -24.47 -43.68
CA HIS A 335 4.62 -25.27 -42.50
C HIS A 335 4.14 -24.35 -41.35
N VAL A 336 3.70 -24.97 -40.26
CA VAL A 336 3.23 -24.29 -39.05
C VAL A 336 3.94 -24.90 -37.84
N GLU A 337 4.46 -24.05 -36.96
CA GLU A 337 5.08 -24.46 -35.70
C GLU A 337 4.24 -23.99 -34.50
N ASP A 338 4.21 -24.78 -33.43
CA ASP A 338 3.62 -24.34 -32.17
C ASP A 338 4.54 -23.29 -31.51
N HIS A 339 3.97 -22.16 -31.09
CA HIS A 339 4.74 -21.05 -30.54
C HIS A 339 3.98 -20.36 -29.41
N ASP A 340 4.54 -20.43 -28.21
CA ASP A 340 4.06 -19.66 -27.07
C ASP A 340 4.63 -18.23 -27.16
N HIS A 341 3.76 -17.22 -27.11
CA HIS A 341 4.18 -15.83 -27.19
C HIS A 341 3.44 -14.94 -26.19
N SER A 342 4.07 -13.83 -25.82
CA SER A 342 3.53 -12.88 -24.85
C SER A 342 2.73 -11.80 -25.56
N VAL A 343 1.42 -11.74 -25.29
CA VAL A 343 0.46 -10.82 -25.94
C VAL A 343 0.03 -9.74 -24.95
N MET A 344 0.06 -8.49 -25.40
CA MET A 344 -0.47 -7.37 -24.63
C MET A 344 -1.99 -7.39 -24.62
N HIS A 345 -2.57 -7.29 -23.43
CA HIS A 345 -3.99 -7.26 -23.17
C HIS A 345 -4.37 -5.95 -22.49
N CYS A 346 -5.58 -5.48 -22.80
CA CYS A 346 -6.20 -4.40 -22.04
C CYS A 346 -6.41 -4.86 -20.60
N TYR A 347 -5.77 -4.21 -19.63
CA TYR A 347 -5.88 -4.55 -18.20
C TYR A 347 -7.31 -4.51 -17.63
N ARG A 348 -8.29 -4.00 -18.40
CA ARG A 348 -9.67 -3.80 -17.95
C ARG A 348 -10.68 -4.71 -18.62
N CYS A 349 -10.67 -4.79 -19.95
CA CYS A 349 -11.62 -5.63 -20.70
C CYS A 349 -11.02 -6.96 -21.12
N ASP A 350 -9.72 -7.17 -20.89
CA ASP A 350 -9.02 -8.41 -21.15
C ASP A 350 -8.93 -8.81 -22.63
N SER A 351 -9.23 -7.87 -23.55
CA SER A 351 -9.07 -8.06 -24.99
C SER A 351 -7.62 -7.82 -25.40
N ALA A 352 -7.09 -8.62 -26.32
CA ALA A 352 -5.78 -8.41 -26.92
C ALA A 352 -5.72 -7.03 -27.59
N LEU A 353 -4.68 -6.27 -27.28
CA LEU A 353 -4.45 -4.93 -27.85
C LEU A 353 -3.97 -5.07 -29.29
N GLU A 354 -4.37 -4.11 -30.11
CA GLU A 354 -3.89 -3.96 -31.48
C GLU A 354 -2.84 -2.86 -31.52
N PRO A 355 -1.58 -3.14 -31.91
CA PRO A 355 -0.67 -2.08 -32.26
C PRO A 355 -1.24 -1.34 -33.47
N TRP A 356 -1.49 -0.05 -33.32
CA TRP A 356 -2.29 0.70 -34.27
C TRP A 356 -1.64 2.04 -34.58
N LEU A 357 -1.52 2.36 -35.87
CA LEU A 357 -1.04 3.67 -36.30
C LEU A 357 -2.11 4.74 -36.09
N SER A 358 -1.96 5.53 -35.03
CA SER A 358 -2.88 6.61 -34.70
C SER A 358 -2.18 7.96 -34.68
N GLU A 359 -2.89 9.00 -35.11
CA GLU A 359 -2.49 10.39 -34.83
C GLU A 359 -2.96 10.77 -33.42
N GLN A 360 -2.01 11.11 -32.55
CA GLN A 360 -2.26 11.38 -31.13
C GLN A 360 -1.44 12.58 -30.66
N TRP A 361 -1.81 13.11 -29.49
CA TRP A 361 -1.09 14.15 -28.77
C TRP A 361 -0.09 13.53 -27.81
N PHE A 362 1.14 14.05 -27.81
CA PHE A 362 2.25 13.55 -26.99
C PHE A 362 2.91 14.69 -26.20
N VAL A 363 3.42 14.37 -25.02
CA VAL A 363 4.36 15.22 -24.25
C VAL A 363 5.78 14.73 -24.47
N ALA A 364 6.67 15.62 -24.91
CA ALA A 364 8.09 15.39 -25.09
C ALA A 364 8.83 15.31 -23.74
N VAL A 365 8.73 14.15 -23.07
CA VAL A 365 9.22 13.94 -21.69
C VAL A 365 10.73 14.11 -21.55
N ASP A 366 11.49 13.90 -22.62
CA ASP A 366 12.94 14.07 -22.63
C ASP A 366 13.38 15.50 -22.26
N LYS A 367 12.50 16.48 -22.53
CA LYS A 367 12.73 17.88 -22.16
C LYS A 367 12.41 18.19 -20.69
N LEU A 368 11.73 17.28 -19.98
CA LEU A 368 11.26 17.46 -18.60
C LEU A 368 11.98 16.57 -17.58
N LYS A 369 12.49 15.41 -18.01
CA LYS A 369 12.98 14.36 -17.10
C LYS A 369 14.29 14.70 -16.39
N GLY A 370 15.13 15.56 -16.96
CA GLY A 370 16.44 15.94 -16.40
C GLY A 370 16.35 16.55 -14.99
N PRO A 371 15.66 17.69 -14.82
CA PRO A 371 15.47 18.30 -13.50
C PRO A 371 14.82 17.37 -12.46
N ALA A 372 13.90 16.51 -12.91
CA ALA A 372 13.22 15.55 -12.04
C ALA A 372 14.17 14.44 -11.53
N LEU A 373 15.05 13.93 -12.39
CA LEU A 373 16.14 13.02 -12.01
C LEU A 373 17.09 13.69 -11.01
N ASP A 374 17.48 14.93 -11.26
CA ASP A 374 18.38 15.68 -10.39
C ASP A 374 17.77 15.94 -9.01
N ALA A 375 16.46 16.21 -8.93
CA ALA A 375 15.76 16.42 -7.67
C ALA A 375 15.83 15.19 -6.75
N VAL A 376 15.69 13.99 -7.32
CA VAL A 376 15.81 12.73 -6.56
C VAL A 376 17.28 12.40 -6.26
N ASN A 377 18.17 12.50 -7.24
CA ASN A 377 19.60 12.18 -7.09
C ASN A 377 20.33 13.11 -6.09
N SER A 378 19.89 14.37 -5.98
CA SER A 378 20.44 15.34 -5.02
C SER A 378 19.83 15.23 -3.61
N GLY A 379 18.80 14.39 -3.42
CA GLY A 379 18.10 14.23 -2.15
C GLY A 379 17.09 15.33 -1.82
N LYS A 380 16.70 16.18 -2.79
CA LYS A 380 15.57 17.13 -2.60
C LYS A 380 14.24 16.39 -2.45
N VAL A 381 14.12 15.24 -3.12
CA VAL A 381 13.04 14.27 -2.94
C VAL A 381 13.66 12.96 -2.44
N THR A 382 13.18 12.46 -1.29
CA THR A 382 13.72 11.24 -0.67
C THR A 382 12.68 10.12 -0.65
N PHE A 383 13.04 8.94 -1.17
CA PHE A 383 12.17 7.76 -1.11
C PHE A 383 12.36 6.97 0.20
N HIS A 384 11.24 6.54 0.77
CA HIS A 384 11.17 5.69 1.94
C HIS A 384 10.37 4.43 1.61
N PRO A 385 10.99 3.23 1.57
CA PRO A 385 12.43 2.97 1.75
C PRO A 385 13.28 3.42 0.55
N ALA A 386 14.57 3.73 0.81
CA ALA A 386 15.51 4.28 -0.16
C ALA A 386 15.70 3.44 -1.45
N ARG A 387 15.40 2.13 -1.43
CA ARG A 387 15.52 1.25 -2.60
C ARG A 387 14.68 1.70 -3.81
N TRP A 388 13.55 2.37 -3.58
CA TRP A 388 12.67 2.82 -4.66
C TRP A 388 13.27 3.95 -5.50
N THR A 389 14.30 4.62 -4.99
CA THR A 389 15.11 5.58 -5.75
C THR A 389 15.67 4.96 -7.03
N GLN A 390 16.18 3.72 -6.95
CA GLN A 390 16.72 3.05 -8.13
C GLN A 390 15.63 2.72 -9.14
N THR A 391 14.47 2.23 -8.68
CA THR A 391 13.31 1.96 -9.55
C THR A 391 12.84 3.22 -10.26
N TYR A 392 12.73 4.34 -9.53
CA TYR A 392 12.40 5.65 -10.11
C TYR A 392 13.42 6.07 -11.17
N THR A 393 14.71 5.98 -10.86
CA THR A 393 15.80 6.38 -11.75
C THR A 393 15.80 5.56 -13.04
N THR A 394 15.74 4.22 -12.93
CA THR A 394 15.67 3.33 -14.09
C THR A 394 14.46 3.63 -14.98
N TRP A 395 13.31 3.95 -14.38
CA TRP A 395 12.11 4.34 -15.13
C TRP A 395 12.32 5.65 -15.88
N MET A 396 12.82 6.68 -15.20
CA MET A 396 13.04 8.00 -15.78
C MET A 396 14.07 7.99 -16.91
N GLU A 397 15.13 7.19 -16.81
CA GLU A 397 16.14 7.06 -17.88
C GLU A 397 15.54 6.50 -19.18
N ASN A 398 14.58 5.58 -19.08
CA ASN A 398 13.96 4.87 -20.22
C ASN A 398 12.59 5.44 -20.64
N LEU A 399 12.15 6.54 -20.04
CA LEU A 399 10.84 7.12 -20.29
C LEU A 399 10.72 7.61 -21.74
N LYS A 400 9.69 7.16 -22.46
CA LYS A 400 9.33 7.61 -23.82
C LYS A 400 8.32 8.75 -23.76
N ASP A 401 8.18 9.50 -24.87
CA ASP A 401 7.16 10.55 -24.96
C ASP A 401 5.77 10.01 -24.62
N TRP A 402 5.09 10.76 -23.78
CA TRP A 402 3.85 10.33 -23.16
C TRP A 402 2.66 10.64 -24.05
N CYS A 403 1.94 9.61 -24.49
CA CYS A 403 0.65 9.76 -25.19
C CYS A 403 -0.42 10.30 -24.22
N ILE A 404 -0.89 11.53 -24.45
CA ILE A 404 -1.83 12.25 -23.56
C ILE A 404 -3.26 12.30 -24.08
N SER A 405 -3.53 11.98 -25.35
CA SER A 405 -4.90 11.95 -25.87
C SER A 405 -5.58 10.59 -25.68
N ARG A 406 -6.90 10.61 -25.48
CA ARG A 406 -7.76 9.44 -25.32
C ARG A 406 -9.09 9.67 -26.04
N GLN A 407 -9.59 8.63 -26.71
CA GLN A 407 -10.83 8.64 -27.48
C GLN A 407 -12.02 8.28 -26.58
N LEU A 408 -12.12 8.99 -25.45
CA LEU A 408 -13.16 8.78 -24.43
C LEU A 408 -14.12 9.96 -24.42
N TRP A 409 -15.28 9.77 -23.81
CA TRP A 409 -16.26 10.83 -23.60
C TRP A 409 -16.09 11.49 -22.23
N TRP A 410 -15.61 10.74 -21.24
CA TRP A 410 -15.36 11.21 -19.88
C TRP A 410 -13.88 11.59 -19.67
N GLY A 411 -13.64 12.85 -19.28
CA GLY A 411 -12.32 13.41 -19.02
C GLY A 411 -12.23 14.88 -19.45
N HIS A 412 -11.06 15.49 -19.26
CA HIS A 412 -10.81 16.87 -19.69
C HIS A 412 -10.68 16.94 -21.21
N ARG A 413 -11.57 17.65 -21.90
CA ARG A 413 -11.44 17.84 -23.36
C ARG A 413 -10.14 18.57 -23.71
N ILE A 414 -9.48 18.12 -24.76
CA ILE A 414 -8.27 18.75 -25.27
C ILE A 414 -8.61 20.17 -25.74
N PRO A 415 -7.93 21.22 -25.26
CA PRO A 415 -8.31 22.61 -25.53
C PRO A 415 -7.75 23.15 -26.86
N VAL A 416 -7.69 22.30 -27.89
CA VAL A 416 -7.25 22.67 -29.24
C VAL A 416 -8.47 22.92 -30.12
N PHE A 417 -8.44 24.00 -30.89
CA PHE A 417 -9.52 24.42 -31.76
C PHE A 417 -9.06 24.41 -33.22
N TYR A 418 -9.91 23.92 -34.10
CA TYR A 418 -9.65 23.80 -35.52
C TYR A 418 -10.64 24.65 -36.31
N CYS A 419 -10.17 25.37 -37.33
CA CYS A 419 -11.02 26.06 -38.29
C CYS A 419 -11.06 25.29 -39.62
N GLU A 420 -12.24 24.81 -40.00
CA GLU A 420 -12.45 24.07 -41.25
C GLU A 420 -12.27 24.95 -42.51
N ASP A 421 -12.49 26.26 -42.38
CA ASP A 421 -12.41 27.19 -43.52
C ASP A 421 -10.97 27.48 -43.96
N CYS A 422 -10.01 27.51 -43.03
CA CYS A 422 -8.65 27.97 -43.31
C CYS A 422 -7.51 27.13 -42.70
N GLY A 423 -7.86 26.03 -42.02
CA GLY A 423 -6.91 25.13 -41.38
C GLY A 423 -6.14 25.75 -40.21
N TRP A 424 -6.69 26.79 -39.57
CA TRP A 424 -6.12 27.31 -38.32
C TRP A 424 -6.30 26.28 -37.20
N GLU A 425 -5.27 26.10 -36.39
CA GLU A 425 -5.20 25.21 -35.24
C GLU A 425 -4.43 25.94 -34.13
N ASP A 426 -4.98 25.97 -32.91
CA ASP A 426 -4.28 26.50 -31.73
C ASP A 426 -4.89 25.94 -30.44
N ALA A 427 -4.09 25.93 -29.37
CA ALA A 427 -4.54 25.64 -28.02
C ALA A 427 -4.97 26.93 -27.31
N LEU A 428 -6.19 26.95 -26.76
CA LEU A 428 -6.77 28.14 -26.13
C LEU A 428 -7.23 27.88 -24.70
N THR A 429 -6.98 28.81 -23.80
CA THR A 429 -7.51 28.77 -22.42
C THR A 429 -8.99 29.09 -22.31
N GLU A 430 -9.54 29.80 -23.31
CA GLU A 430 -10.97 30.12 -23.42
C GLU A 430 -11.53 29.53 -24.71
N ASP A 431 -12.80 29.12 -24.68
CA ASP A 431 -13.47 28.56 -25.86
C ASP A 431 -13.70 29.65 -26.91
N THR A 432 -13.65 29.26 -28.19
CA THR A 432 -13.96 30.17 -29.30
C THR A 432 -14.81 29.49 -30.36
N ASP A 433 -15.77 30.23 -30.89
CA ASP A 433 -16.62 29.88 -32.04
C ASP A 433 -16.30 30.72 -33.29
N VAL A 434 -15.25 31.56 -33.22
CA VAL A 434 -14.79 32.43 -34.31
C VAL A 434 -13.32 32.23 -34.55
N CYS A 435 -12.95 31.90 -35.78
CA CYS A 435 -11.56 31.73 -36.16
C CYS A 435 -10.82 33.07 -36.09
N PRO A 436 -9.73 33.20 -35.29
CA PRO A 436 -8.98 34.45 -35.17
C PRO A 436 -8.23 34.83 -36.47
N LYS A 437 -8.06 33.87 -37.39
CA LYS A 437 -7.33 34.07 -38.65
C LYS A 437 -8.22 34.50 -39.81
N CYS A 438 -9.37 33.87 -40.00
CA CYS A 438 -10.26 34.14 -41.14
C CYS A 438 -11.62 34.75 -40.78
N GLY A 439 -11.99 34.80 -39.50
CA GLY A 439 -13.31 35.25 -39.04
C GLY A 439 -14.46 34.28 -39.35
N GLY A 440 -14.15 33.06 -39.83
CA GLY A 440 -15.13 32.00 -40.05
C GLY A 440 -15.68 31.43 -38.74
N HIS A 441 -16.87 30.84 -38.81
CA HIS A 441 -17.57 30.26 -37.65
C HIS A 441 -17.56 28.72 -37.65
N HIS A 442 -16.92 28.09 -38.63
CA HIS A 442 -16.71 26.63 -38.65
C HIS A 442 -15.49 26.28 -37.80
N VAL A 443 -15.56 26.62 -36.51
CA VAL A 443 -14.55 26.29 -35.50
C VAL A 443 -15.09 25.21 -34.58
N HIS A 444 -14.32 24.15 -34.38
CA HIS A 444 -14.65 23.08 -33.44
C HIS A 444 -13.46 22.74 -32.56
N GLN A 445 -13.74 22.34 -31.32
CA GLN A 445 -12.73 21.85 -30.37
C GLN A 445 -12.44 20.37 -30.64
N ASP A 446 -11.19 19.94 -30.41
CA ASP A 446 -10.79 18.53 -30.39
C ASP A 446 -11.77 17.69 -29.54
N GLU A 447 -12.23 16.58 -30.10
CA GLU A 447 -13.23 15.73 -29.45
C GLU A 447 -12.62 14.81 -28.39
N ASN A 448 -11.30 14.55 -28.48
CA ASN A 448 -10.57 13.72 -27.56
C ASN A 448 -10.50 14.36 -26.16
N VAL A 449 -10.27 13.51 -25.17
CA VAL A 449 -9.98 13.93 -23.81
C VAL A 449 -8.53 13.62 -23.45
N LEU A 450 -8.06 14.26 -22.38
CA LEU A 450 -6.75 14.04 -21.82
C LEU A 450 -6.71 12.76 -20.98
N ASP A 451 -5.54 12.13 -20.96
CA ASP A 451 -5.17 11.07 -20.03
C ASP A 451 -5.44 11.53 -18.58
N THR A 452 -5.99 10.65 -17.76
CA THR A 452 -6.24 10.91 -16.34
C THR A 452 -4.96 11.33 -15.62
N TRP A 453 -3.83 10.71 -15.94
CA TRP A 453 -2.55 11.07 -15.32
C TRP A 453 -2.09 12.50 -15.67
N PHE A 454 -2.63 13.10 -16.74
CA PHE A 454 -2.37 14.50 -17.13
C PHE A 454 -3.03 15.50 -16.20
N SER A 455 -4.20 15.18 -15.64
CA SER A 455 -4.79 15.96 -14.56
C SER A 455 -4.16 15.64 -13.21
N SER A 456 -3.95 14.36 -12.90
CA SER A 456 -3.55 13.94 -11.56
C SER A 456 -2.11 14.32 -11.22
N GLN A 457 -1.24 14.58 -12.21
CA GLN A 457 0.11 15.13 -11.98
C GLN A 457 0.13 16.54 -11.36
N LEU A 458 -1.01 17.24 -11.29
CA LEU A 458 -1.08 18.60 -10.73
C LEU A 458 -1.54 18.61 -9.26
N TRP A 459 -1.81 17.43 -8.69
CA TRP A 459 -2.57 17.28 -7.45
C TRP A 459 -2.00 18.06 -6.27
N THR A 460 -0.68 18.08 -6.11
CA THR A 460 -0.01 18.69 -4.94
C THR A 460 0.00 20.21 -4.94
N PHE A 461 -0.33 20.87 -6.05
CA PHE A 461 -0.34 22.33 -6.13
C PHE A 461 -1.65 22.90 -6.70
N ALA A 462 -2.32 22.22 -7.62
CA ALA A 462 -3.61 22.66 -8.14
C ALA A 462 -4.71 22.64 -7.05
N THR A 463 -4.73 21.61 -6.19
CA THR A 463 -5.64 21.56 -5.03
C THR A 463 -5.40 22.65 -3.99
N GLN A 464 -4.24 23.31 -4.08
CA GLN A 464 -3.76 24.34 -3.17
C GLN A 464 -3.89 25.75 -3.76
N GLY A 465 -4.64 25.91 -4.86
CA GLY A 465 -5.01 27.21 -5.40
C GLY A 465 -4.29 27.58 -6.70
N TRP A 466 -3.33 26.79 -7.17
CA TRP A 466 -2.71 27.05 -8.46
C TRP A 466 -3.62 26.65 -9.63
N PRO A 467 -3.68 27.43 -10.73
CA PRO A 467 -2.97 28.68 -10.99
C PRO A 467 -3.71 29.95 -10.54
N GLN A 468 -4.95 29.87 -10.06
CA GLN A 468 -5.81 31.04 -9.85
C GLN A 468 -5.39 31.91 -8.66
N LYS A 469 -4.88 31.28 -7.60
CA LYS A 469 -4.47 31.87 -6.32
C LYS A 469 -3.15 31.26 -5.85
N PRO A 470 -2.04 31.48 -6.57
CA PRO A 470 -0.75 30.88 -6.26
C PRO A 470 -0.20 31.29 -4.89
N GLU A 471 -0.65 32.42 -4.33
CA GLU A 471 -0.30 32.84 -2.98
C GLU A 471 -0.73 31.83 -1.89
N LEU A 472 -1.73 30.99 -2.18
CA LEU A 472 -2.18 29.93 -1.26
C LEU A 472 -1.19 28.75 -1.19
N LEU A 473 -0.17 28.71 -2.05
CA LEU A 473 0.92 27.74 -1.97
C LEU A 473 1.98 28.15 -0.92
N GLU A 474 2.05 29.42 -0.55
CA GLU A 474 3.14 29.94 0.28
C GLU A 474 3.19 29.24 1.65
N GLY A 475 4.31 28.58 1.93
CA GLY A 475 4.51 27.81 3.15
C GLY A 475 3.86 26.42 3.16
N HIS A 476 3.22 25.99 2.07
CA HIS A 476 2.52 24.69 1.96
C HIS A 476 3.06 23.76 0.89
N HIS A 477 3.74 24.35 -0.08
CA HIS A 477 4.45 23.68 -1.14
C HIS A 477 5.95 23.85 -0.86
N PRO A 478 6.77 22.79 -0.96
CA PRO A 478 6.42 21.38 -1.16
C PRO A 478 5.57 20.81 -0.02
N THR A 479 4.74 19.79 -0.32
CA THR A 479 4.08 19.02 0.73
C THR A 479 5.13 18.21 1.54
N THR A 480 4.77 17.82 2.76
CA THR A 480 5.70 17.11 3.66
C THR A 480 6.03 15.72 3.13
N ALA A 481 4.99 14.92 2.87
CA ALA A 481 5.15 13.56 2.40
C ALA A 481 4.05 13.21 1.39
N LEU A 482 4.42 12.44 0.38
CA LEU A 482 3.51 11.71 -0.49
C LEU A 482 3.53 10.23 -0.09
N VAL A 483 2.46 9.78 0.56
CA VAL A 483 2.28 8.36 0.88
C VAL A 483 1.58 7.70 -0.30
N THR A 484 2.13 6.63 -0.85
CA THR A 484 1.58 6.02 -2.07
C THR A 484 2.04 4.59 -2.32
N ALA A 485 1.45 3.94 -3.33
CA ALA A 485 1.82 2.60 -3.77
C ALA A 485 2.98 2.64 -4.79
N ARG A 486 3.82 1.59 -4.77
CA ARG A 486 4.92 1.44 -5.74
C ARG A 486 4.47 1.40 -7.21
N ASP A 487 3.23 0.94 -7.45
CA ASP A 487 2.72 0.73 -8.81
C ASP A 487 2.50 2.04 -9.58
N ILE A 488 2.38 3.17 -8.87
CA ILE A 488 2.13 4.48 -9.47
C ILE A 488 3.31 5.44 -9.37
N ILE A 489 4.52 4.91 -9.11
CA ILE A 489 5.76 5.71 -9.11
C ILE A 489 5.98 6.36 -10.48
N ALA A 490 5.95 5.57 -11.56
CA ALA A 490 6.14 6.08 -12.91
C ALA A 490 4.95 6.92 -13.39
N LEU A 491 3.74 6.45 -13.12
CA LEU A 491 2.49 7.04 -13.60
C LEU A 491 2.13 8.36 -12.92
N TRP A 492 2.54 8.56 -11.66
CA TRP A 492 2.05 9.69 -10.86
C TRP A 492 3.19 10.45 -10.18
N VAL A 493 4.03 9.77 -9.39
CA VAL A 493 5.13 10.42 -8.63
C VAL A 493 6.07 11.16 -9.59
N ALA A 494 6.54 10.48 -10.64
CA ALA A 494 7.41 11.09 -11.64
C ALA A 494 6.77 12.29 -12.35
N ARG A 495 5.49 12.17 -12.72
CA ARG A 495 4.76 13.24 -13.40
C ARG A 495 4.57 14.47 -12.52
N MET A 496 4.25 14.28 -11.23
CA MET A 496 4.17 15.38 -10.26
C MET A 496 5.51 16.09 -10.07
N VAL A 497 6.62 15.34 -10.05
CA VAL A 497 7.96 15.95 -9.93
C VAL A 497 8.28 16.79 -11.17
N MET A 498 8.02 16.26 -12.37
CA MET A 498 8.23 16.98 -13.63
C MET A 498 7.36 18.24 -13.72
N SER A 499 6.06 18.14 -13.45
CA SER A 499 5.12 19.27 -13.55
C SER A 499 5.42 20.37 -12.53
N SER A 500 5.67 20.00 -11.27
CA SER A 500 5.96 20.94 -10.19
C SER A 500 7.25 21.71 -10.45
N LEU A 501 8.32 21.02 -10.87
CA LEU A 501 9.58 21.68 -11.20
C LEU A 501 9.44 22.61 -12.41
N TYR A 502 8.59 22.26 -13.38
CA TYR A 502 8.34 23.11 -14.54
C TYR A 502 7.59 24.40 -14.19
N PHE A 503 6.51 24.29 -13.42
CA PHE A 503 5.61 25.43 -13.17
C PHE A 503 5.98 26.25 -11.94
N LEU A 504 6.68 25.67 -10.96
CA LEU A 504 6.93 26.28 -9.66
C LEU A 504 8.42 26.37 -9.31
N ASP A 505 9.33 25.82 -10.12
CA ASP A 505 10.76 25.70 -9.83
C ASP A 505 11.07 25.00 -8.48
N GLU A 506 10.10 24.23 -7.96
CA GLU A 506 10.14 23.56 -6.66
C GLU A 506 9.59 22.14 -6.75
N VAL A 507 10.09 21.26 -5.89
CA VAL A 507 9.65 19.85 -5.83
C VAL A 507 8.22 19.77 -5.25
N PRO A 508 7.41 18.78 -5.64
CA PRO A 508 6.02 18.68 -5.17
C PRO A 508 5.88 18.23 -3.71
N PHE A 509 6.86 17.46 -3.22
CA PHE A 509 6.93 16.85 -1.89
C PHE A 509 8.38 16.62 -1.51
N LYS A 510 8.67 16.56 -0.20
CA LYS A 510 10.02 16.24 0.31
C LYS A 510 10.25 14.73 0.39
N ASP A 511 9.28 14.00 0.91
CA ASP A 511 9.40 12.56 1.17
C ASP A 511 8.37 11.76 0.34
N VAL A 512 8.78 10.63 -0.24
CA VAL A 512 7.90 9.66 -0.92
C VAL A 512 7.86 8.38 -0.11
N VAL A 513 6.75 8.13 0.57
CA VAL A 513 6.57 6.99 1.48
C VAL A 513 5.82 5.88 0.75
N ILE A 514 6.54 4.83 0.40
CA ILE A 514 5.98 3.66 -0.30
C ILE A 514 5.54 2.61 0.71
N TYR A 515 4.22 2.50 0.90
CA TYR A 515 3.64 1.52 1.82
C TYR A 515 3.64 0.10 1.21
N PRO A 516 3.66 -0.97 2.04
CA PRO A 516 3.65 -2.34 1.53
C PRO A 516 2.29 -2.70 0.92
N THR A 517 2.28 -3.43 -0.20
CA THR A 517 1.03 -3.89 -0.80
C THR A 517 0.33 -4.88 0.13
N ILE A 518 -0.94 -4.60 0.46
CA ILE A 518 -1.77 -5.50 1.25
C ILE A 518 -2.38 -6.56 0.33
N LEU A 519 -1.92 -7.79 0.48
CA LEU A 519 -2.34 -8.96 -0.29
C LEU A 519 -3.46 -9.71 0.44
N ALA A 520 -4.26 -10.45 -0.31
CA ALA A 520 -5.20 -11.41 0.27
C ALA A 520 -4.44 -12.54 1.00
N LYS A 521 -5.17 -13.30 1.83
CA LYS A 521 -4.60 -14.39 2.64
C LYS A 521 -3.85 -15.46 1.84
N ASP A 522 -4.24 -15.68 0.59
CA ASP A 522 -3.60 -16.61 -0.34
C ASP A 522 -2.34 -16.04 -1.01
N GLY A 523 -2.05 -14.74 -0.82
CA GLY A 523 -0.92 -14.02 -1.44
C GLY A 523 -1.26 -13.36 -2.78
N SER A 524 -2.50 -13.45 -3.25
CA SER A 524 -2.92 -12.72 -4.44
C SER A 524 -3.19 -11.24 -4.13
N ARG A 525 -3.05 -10.35 -5.12
CA ARG A 525 -3.51 -8.97 -4.98
C ARG A 525 -5.00 -8.92 -4.66
N MET A 526 -5.39 -8.07 -3.72
CA MET A 526 -6.79 -7.81 -3.42
C MET A 526 -7.45 -7.10 -4.60
N SER A 527 -8.56 -7.63 -5.09
CA SER A 527 -9.42 -6.96 -6.06
C SER A 527 -10.89 -7.36 -5.86
N LYS A 528 -11.79 -6.46 -6.27
CA LYS A 528 -13.22 -6.74 -6.27
C LYS A 528 -13.59 -7.82 -7.29
N SER A 529 -12.95 -7.83 -8.46
CA SER A 529 -13.21 -8.83 -9.51
C SER A 529 -12.89 -10.25 -9.06
N LYS A 530 -11.84 -10.44 -8.26
CA LYS A 530 -11.47 -11.72 -7.67
C LYS A 530 -12.33 -12.09 -6.44
N GLY A 531 -13.10 -11.15 -5.92
CA GLY A 531 -13.93 -11.33 -4.72
C GLY A 531 -13.10 -11.65 -3.47
N ASN A 532 -11.85 -11.18 -3.43
CA ASN A 532 -10.91 -11.35 -2.32
C ASN A 532 -10.55 -10.01 -1.64
N GLY A 533 -11.13 -8.89 -2.10
CA GLY A 533 -10.98 -7.58 -1.48
C GLY A 533 -11.83 -7.45 -0.20
N VAL A 534 -11.30 -6.73 0.79
CA VAL A 534 -11.97 -6.47 2.07
C VAL A 534 -12.34 -4.98 2.14
N ASP A 535 -13.62 -4.69 2.38
CA ASP A 535 -14.14 -3.35 2.61
C ASP A 535 -13.77 -2.89 4.04
N PRO A 536 -13.17 -1.70 4.23
CA PRO A 536 -12.88 -1.16 5.57
C PRO A 536 -14.10 -1.15 6.49
N MET A 537 -15.30 -0.92 5.94
CA MET A 537 -16.52 -0.86 6.72
C MET A 537 -16.88 -2.20 7.37
N ASP A 538 -16.53 -3.33 6.75
CA ASP A 538 -16.76 -4.65 7.33
C ASP A 538 -15.89 -4.86 8.58
N LEU A 539 -14.63 -4.43 8.55
CA LEU A 539 -13.73 -4.50 9.71
C LEU A 539 -14.14 -3.53 10.80
N ILE A 540 -14.49 -2.29 10.46
CA ILE A 540 -14.98 -1.30 11.42
C ILE A 540 -16.23 -1.84 12.13
N GLY A 541 -17.17 -2.42 11.38
CA GLY A 541 -18.39 -2.99 11.95
C GLY A 541 -18.15 -4.15 12.92
N MET A 542 -17.10 -4.95 12.72
CA MET A 542 -16.80 -6.11 13.56
C MET A 542 -15.87 -5.78 14.74
N TYR A 543 -14.91 -4.89 14.52
CA TYR A 543 -13.75 -4.71 15.40
C TYR A 543 -13.53 -3.26 15.86
N GLY A 544 -14.15 -2.28 15.21
CA GLY A 544 -13.87 -0.84 15.41
C GLY A 544 -12.77 -0.31 14.48
N ALA A 545 -12.81 0.99 14.19
CA ALA A 545 -11.83 1.67 13.36
C ALA A 545 -10.43 1.66 13.98
N ASP A 546 -10.31 1.85 15.30
CA ASP A 546 -9.01 1.82 15.98
C ASP A 546 -8.29 0.48 15.84
N ALA A 547 -9.02 -0.63 15.99
CA ALA A 547 -8.47 -1.97 15.84
C ALA A 547 -7.98 -2.20 14.40
N MET A 548 -8.75 -1.75 13.41
CA MET A 548 -8.37 -1.84 12.00
C MET A 548 -7.10 -1.03 11.72
N ARG A 549 -7.09 0.26 12.08
CA ARG A 549 -5.94 1.16 11.87
C ARG A 549 -4.67 0.64 12.53
N PHE A 550 -4.77 0.26 13.80
CA PHE A 550 -3.64 -0.28 14.55
C PHE A 550 -3.08 -1.55 13.89
N ASN A 551 -3.95 -2.48 13.49
CA ASN A 551 -3.52 -3.68 12.76
C ASN A 551 -2.78 -3.29 11.47
N LEU A 552 -3.36 -2.45 10.62
CA LEU A 552 -2.74 -2.03 9.34
C LEU A 552 -1.37 -1.36 9.55
N LEU A 553 -1.25 -0.48 10.55
CA LEU A 553 0.03 0.13 10.89
C LEU A 553 1.06 -0.91 11.33
N THR A 554 0.68 -1.93 12.11
CA THR A 554 1.61 -3.02 12.49
C THR A 554 2.10 -3.83 11.28
N LEU A 555 1.36 -3.85 10.16
CA LEU A 555 1.75 -4.52 8.93
C LEU A 555 2.71 -3.68 8.07
N CYS A 556 2.91 -2.40 8.38
CA CYS A 556 3.79 -1.51 7.63
C CYS A 556 5.27 -1.85 7.88
N THR A 557 5.83 -2.77 7.09
CA THR A 557 7.25 -3.16 7.14
C THR A 557 8.01 -2.62 5.94
N ASN A 558 9.30 -2.33 6.12
CA ASN A 558 10.14 -1.75 5.05
C ASN A 558 10.46 -2.73 3.91
N ASN A 559 10.24 -4.04 4.09
CA ASN A 559 10.86 -5.04 3.22
C ASN A 559 9.90 -5.78 2.28
N GLN A 560 8.61 -5.97 2.61
CA GLN A 560 7.76 -6.91 1.88
C GLN A 560 6.27 -6.53 1.85
N ASP A 561 5.61 -6.99 0.78
CA ASP A 561 4.15 -7.06 0.72
C ASP A 561 3.63 -7.96 1.84
N VAL A 562 2.45 -7.65 2.37
CA VAL A 562 1.93 -8.32 3.55
C VAL A 562 0.60 -8.97 3.26
N LYS A 563 0.49 -10.25 3.65
CA LYS A 563 -0.77 -10.99 3.58
C LYS A 563 -1.68 -10.54 4.71
N PHE A 564 -2.83 -10.00 4.35
CA PHE A 564 -3.91 -9.72 5.28
C PHE A 564 -4.63 -11.02 5.64
N ASP A 565 -4.93 -11.20 6.92
CA ASP A 565 -5.42 -12.47 7.45
C ASP A 565 -6.94 -12.60 7.46
N ALA A 566 -7.62 -11.85 6.57
CA ALA A 566 -9.05 -11.97 6.37
C ALA A 566 -9.45 -13.35 5.86
N ASN A 567 -10.37 -13.99 6.58
CA ASN A 567 -11.09 -15.16 6.13
C ASN A 567 -12.38 -14.70 5.44
N ILE A 568 -12.52 -15.00 4.15
CA ILE A 568 -13.69 -14.61 3.34
C ILE A 568 -14.48 -15.86 2.98
N ASP A 569 -15.81 -15.81 3.10
CA ASP A 569 -16.70 -16.86 2.63
C ASP A 569 -16.66 -16.93 1.09
N LYS A 570 -16.28 -18.08 0.55
CA LYS A 570 -16.09 -18.25 -0.90
C LYS A 570 -17.39 -18.03 -1.71
N LYS A 571 -18.56 -18.30 -1.12
CA LYS A 571 -19.88 -18.20 -1.75
C LYS A 571 -20.46 -16.80 -1.60
N THR A 572 -20.48 -16.27 -0.39
CA THR A 572 -21.13 -14.97 -0.10
C THR A 572 -20.20 -13.78 -0.31
N LYS A 573 -18.88 -14.02 -0.44
CA LYS A 573 -17.82 -13.00 -0.52
C LYS A 573 -17.76 -12.06 0.68
N LYS A 574 -18.39 -12.43 1.79
CA LYS A 574 -18.38 -11.65 3.03
C LYS A 574 -17.20 -12.03 3.90
N LEU A 575 -16.69 -11.05 4.64
CA LEU A 575 -15.72 -11.27 5.70
C LEU A 575 -16.33 -12.16 6.80
N ILE A 576 -15.60 -13.19 7.22
CA ILE A 576 -15.94 -14.08 8.33
C ILE A 576 -15.25 -13.60 9.60
N ASP A 577 -13.92 -13.45 9.54
CA ASP A 577 -13.09 -12.91 10.62
C ASP A 577 -11.71 -12.44 10.11
N SER A 578 -10.97 -11.73 10.96
CA SER A 578 -9.55 -11.40 10.82
C SER A 578 -8.85 -11.56 12.18
N PRO A 579 -8.10 -12.66 12.40
CA PRO A 579 -7.45 -12.94 13.68
C PRO A 579 -6.53 -11.83 14.23
N ARG A 580 -5.77 -11.15 13.38
CA ARG A 580 -4.88 -10.04 13.75
C ARG A 580 -5.66 -8.78 14.08
N THR A 581 -6.77 -8.52 13.40
CA THR A 581 -7.66 -7.41 13.77
C THR A 581 -8.36 -7.68 15.11
N GLU A 582 -8.73 -8.93 15.40
CA GLU A 582 -9.24 -9.32 16.72
C GLU A 582 -8.17 -9.16 17.83
N GLN A 583 -6.90 -9.44 17.54
CA GLN A 583 -5.80 -9.16 18.46
C GLN A 583 -5.63 -7.65 18.70
N ALA A 584 -5.73 -6.83 17.65
CA ALA A 584 -5.72 -5.38 17.79
C ALA A 584 -6.91 -4.86 18.63
N LYS A 585 -8.12 -5.41 18.44
CA LYS A 585 -9.28 -5.12 19.29
C LYS A 585 -9.06 -5.52 20.75
N SER A 586 -8.36 -6.63 20.99
CA SER A 586 -7.98 -7.05 22.34
C SER A 586 -7.05 -6.02 22.99
N PHE A 587 -6.17 -5.38 22.21
CA PHE A 587 -5.32 -4.30 22.71
C PHE A 587 -6.13 -3.04 23.03
N VAL A 588 -7.04 -2.60 22.15
CA VAL A 588 -8.00 -1.52 22.44
C VAL A 588 -8.75 -1.79 23.77
N THR A 589 -9.21 -3.03 23.94
CA THR A 589 -9.90 -3.47 25.17
C THR A 589 -8.98 -3.41 26.40
N LYS A 590 -7.70 -3.76 26.26
CA LYS A 590 -6.70 -3.64 27.33
C LYS A 590 -6.46 -2.18 27.71
N ILE A 591 -6.34 -1.28 26.74
CA ILE A 591 -6.19 0.17 26.96
C ILE A 591 -7.37 0.73 27.73
N TRP A 592 -8.60 0.39 27.32
CA TRP A 592 -9.82 0.76 28.02
C TRP A 592 -9.84 0.26 29.47
N ASN A 593 -9.59 -1.03 29.68
CA ASN A 593 -9.66 -1.64 31.01
C ASN A 593 -8.61 -1.11 31.97
N ALA A 594 -7.37 -0.90 31.48
CA ALA A 594 -6.32 -0.29 32.27
C ALA A 594 -6.71 1.13 32.68
N SER A 595 -7.13 1.95 31.72
CA SER A 595 -7.53 3.34 31.97
C SER A 595 -8.70 3.42 32.95
N ARG A 596 -9.75 2.60 32.75
CA ARG A 596 -10.89 2.50 33.66
C ARG A 596 -10.43 2.14 35.09
N PHE A 597 -9.54 1.17 35.25
CA PHE A 597 -9.01 0.81 36.57
C PHE A 597 -8.28 2.00 37.22
N LEU A 598 -7.46 2.72 36.48
CA LEU A 598 -6.74 3.89 36.99
C LEU A 598 -7.73 4.97 37.43
N LEU A 599 -8.70 5.31 36.58
CA LEU A 599 -9.67 6.37 36.83
C LEU A 599 -10.60 6.08 38.02
N MET A 600 -10.97 4.82 38.26
CA MET A 600 -11.69 4.40 39.47
C MET A 600 -10.89 4.65 40.77
N ASN A 601 -9.58 4.83 40.68
CA ASN A 601 -8.71 5.08 41.84
C ASN A 601 -8.33 6.56 41.98
N MET A 602 -9.00 7.49 41.29
CA MET A 602 -8.67 8.94 41.29
C MET A 602 -9.44 9.77 42.34
N GLU A 603 -10.12 9.15 43.29
CA GLU A 603 -10.69 9.88 44.43
C GLU A 603 -9.58 10.62 45.21
N GLY A 604 -9.79 11.92 45.44
CA GLY A 604 -8.84 12.81 46.10
C GLY A 604 -7.70 13.34 45.22
N TYR A 605 -7.70 13.03 43.92
CA TYR A 605 -6.66 13.46 42.99
C TYR A 605 -6.64 14.98 42.78
N THR A 606 -5.42 15.54 42.72
CA THR A 606 -5.16 16.90 42.25
C THR A 606 -3.95 16.88 41.30
N PRO A 607 -4.00 17.61 40.17
CA PRO A 607 -2.86 17.71 39.25
C PRO A 607 -1.59 18.21 39.94
N GLY A 608 -0.43 17.78 39.43
CA GLY A 608 0.88 18.20 39.93
C GLY A 608 2.00 17.36 39.33
N GLU A 609 3.23 17.78 39.62
CA GLU A 609 4.43 17.15 39.07
C GLU A 609 4.54 15.64 39.40
N PRO A 610 4.95 14.81 38.43
CA PRO A 610 5.36 13.44 38.70
C PRO A 610 6.67 13.45 39.48
N VAL A 611 6.81 12.51 40.43
CA VAL A 611 7.99 12.41 41.31
C VAL A 611 8.46 10.97 41.36
N VAL A 612 9.76 10.77 41.15
CA VAL A 612 10.42 9.48 41.33
C VAL A 612 10.56 9.22 42.83
N GLU A 613 9.63 8.47 43.42
CA GLU A 613 9.68 8.07 44.84
C GLU A 613 10.29 6.69 45.05
N THR A 614 10.21 5.82 44.03
CA THR A 614 10.66 4.43 44.09
C THR A 614 11.50 4.07 42.87
N PRO A 615 12.36 3.04 42.94
CA PRO A 615 13.08 2.54 41.78
C PRO A 615 12.15 2.10 40.64
N ALA A 616 10.93 1.66 40.96
CA ALA A 616 9.91 1.34 39.96
C ALA A 616 9.36 2.58 39.23
N ASP A 617 9.31 3.75 39.89
CA ASP A 617 8.98 5.02 39.22
C ASP A 617 10.12 5.47 38.31
N ALA A 618 11.37 5.36 38.76
CA ALA A 618 12.55 5.69 37.96
C ALA A 618 12.58 4.85 36.68
N TRP A 619 12.38 3.54 36.82
CA TRP A 619 12.25 2.62 35.70
C TRP A 619 11.14 3.06 34.74
N MET A 620 9.92 3.25 35.24
CA MET A 620 8.80 3.58 34.38
C MET A 620 8.98 4.91 33.65
N PHE A 621 9.55 5.92 34.30
CA PHE A 621 9.78 7.21 33.65
C PHE A 621 10.87 7.11 32.59
N SER A 622 11.91 6.30 32.81
CA SER A 622 12.92 6.01 31.78
C SER A 622 12.31 5.30 30.57
N ARG A 623 11.48 4.27 30.81
CA ARG A 623 10.76 3.56 29.74
C ARG A 623 9.79 4.47 28.99
N LEU A 624 9.07 5.33 29.70
CA LEU A 624 8.18 6.33 29.10
C LEU A 624 8.95 7.29 28.22
N ALA A 625 10.11 7.79 28.67
CA ALA A 625 10.98 8.66 27.86
C ALA A 625 11.45 7.97 26.57
N LYS A 626 11.85 6.70 26.65
CA LYS A 626 12.21 5.89 25.48
C LYS A 626 11.02 5.64 24.56
N ALA A 627 9.81 5.44 25.10
CA ALA A 627 8.59 5.29 24.31
C ALA A 627 8.22 6.58 23.58
N VAL A 628 8.31 7.74 24.25
CA VAL A 628 8.08 9.07 23.63
C VAL A 628 9.02 9.27 22.43
N LYS A 629 10.32 9.00 22.62
CA LYS A 629 11.32 9.08 21.57
C LYS A 629 11.01 8.12 20.41
N MET A 630 10.79 6.84 20.72
CA MET A 630 10.50 5.79 19.73
C MET A 630 9.28 6.11 18.88
N VAL A 631 8.19 6.62 19.47
CA VAL A 631 6.98 6.98 18.73
C VAL A 631 7.20 8.21 17.86
N THR A 632 7.83 9.24 18.40
CA THR A 632 8.13 10.48 17.66
C THR A 632 9.02 10.17 16.44
N GLU A 633 10.15 9.48 16.67
CA GLU A 633 11.07 9.08 15.59
C GLU A 633 10.43 8.06 14.64
N GLY A 634 9.50 7.25 15.14
CA GLY A 634 8.77 6.26 14.34
C GLY A 634 7.88 6.89 13.27
N ILE A 635 7.19 7.98 13.61
CA ILE A 635 6.38 8.75 12.66
C ILE A 635 7.29 9.60 11.77
N GLU A 636 8.30 10.27 12.33
CA GLU A 636 9.24 11.12 11.57
C GLU A 636 10.04 10.36 10.51
N ASN A 637 10.44 9.12 10.81
CA ASN A 637 11.22 8.27 9.91
C ASN A 637 10.38 7.21 9.18
N TYR A 638 9.05 7.30 9.26
CA TYR A 638 8.11 6.42 8.57
C TYR A 638 8.23 4.92 8.92
N THR A 639 8.69 4.58 10.13
CA THR A 639 8.85 3.19 10.62
C THR A 639 7.61 2.70 11.39
N PHE A 640 6.43 2.93 10.81
CA PHE A 640 5.13 2.72 11.47
C PHE A 640 4.92 1.32 12.07
N GLY A 641 5.39 0.26 11.42
CA GLY A 641 5.21 -1.10 11.91
C GLY A 641 6.00 -1.40 13.18
N ASP A 642 7.27 -0.99 13.23
CA ASP A 642 8.12 -1.17 14.43
C ASP A 642 7.62 -0.30 15.57
N MET A 643 7.25 0.95 15.25
CA MET A 643 6.62 1.88 16.19
C MET A 643 5.35 1.29 16.81
N ALA A 644 4.39 0.84 16.01
CA ALA A 644 3.10 0.35 16.52
C ALA A 644 3.26 -0.89 17.41
N ARG A 645 4.14 -1.83 17.03
CA ARG A 645 4.48 -2.98 17.88
C ARG A 645 5.15 -2.56 19.19
N GLY A 646 6.10 -1.62 19.12
CA GLY A 646 6.79 -1.08 20.29
C GLY A 646 5.83 -0.41 21.27
N VAL A 647 4.85 0.35 20.78
CA VAL A 647 3.79 0.97 21.60
C VAL A 647 2.96 -0.07 22.33
N GLN A 648 2.56 -1.13 21.64
CA GLN A 648 1.82 -2.23 22.28
C GLN A 648 2.65 -2.92 23.35
N GLN A 649 3.91 -3.22 23.06
CA GLN A 649 4.83 -3.82 24.03
C GLN A 649 5.00 -2.94 25.27
N PHE A 650 5.23 -1.64 25.09
CA PHE A 650 5.36 -0.69 26.18
C PHE A 650 4.08 -0.61 27.03
N PHE A 651 2.95 -0.30 26.42
CA PHE A 651 1.73 -0.05 27.19
C PHE A 651 1.17 -1.33 27.82
N TRP A 652 1.14 -2.44 27.09
CA TRP A 652 0.63 -3.70 27.61
C TRP A 652 1.62 -4.32 28.59
N ASN A 653 2.86 -4.58 28.14
CA ASN A 653 3.79 -5.43 28.88
C ASN A 653 4.62 -4.68 29.92
N GLU A 654 4.69 -3.35 29.89
CA GLU A 654 5.42 -2.57 30.90
C GLU A 654 4.45 -1.78 31.79
N VAL A 655 3.60 -0.93 31.19
CA VAL A 655 2.65 -0.10 31.96
C VAL A 655 1.61 -0.98 32.66
N CYS A 656 0.83 -1.76 31.91
CA CYS A 656 -0.28 -2.51 32.50
C CYS A 656 0.17 -3.70 33.36
N ASP A 657 1.09 -4.52 32.85
CA ASP A 657 1.43 -5.79 33.49
C ASP A 657 2.37 -5.61 34.71
N TRP A 658 3.08 -4.49 34.81
CA TRP A 658 4.02 -4.22 35.91
C TRP A 658 3.76 -2.90 36.64
N TYR A 659 3.81 -1.76 35.94
CA TYR A 659 3.77 -0.46 36.64
C TYR A 659 2.45 -0.20 37.38
N VAL A 660 1.33 -0.57 36.77
CA VAL A 660 0.03 -0.54 37.43
C VAL A 660 -0.02 -1.49 38.63
N GLU A 661 0.61 -2.67 38.55
CA GLU A 661 0.62 -3.64 39.66
C GLU A 661 1.45 -3.15 40.85
N VAL A 662 2.64 -2.61 40.64
CA VAL A 662 3.53 -2.12 41.71
C VAL A 662 2.96 -0.89 42.44
N THR A 663 2.12 -0.11 41.77
CA THR A 663 1.48 1.08 42.35
C THR A 663 0.24 0.77 43.18
N LYS A 664 -0.37 -0.42 43.05
CA LYS A 664 -1.61 -0.79 43.77
C LYS A 664 -1.53 -0.67 45.28
N ALA A 665 -0.38 -1.00 45.88
CA ALA A 665 -0.18 -0.88 47.32
C ALA A 665 -0.20 0.59 47.76
N ARG A 666 0.51 1.47 47.04
CA ARG A 666 0.56 2.92 47.32
C ARG A 666 -0.78 3.60 47.09
N LEU A 667 -1.55 3.16 46.10
CA LEU A 667 -2.92 3.66 45.88
C LEU A 667 -3.85 3.43 47.08
N LYS A 668 -3.54 2.49 47.98
CA LYS A 668 -4.33 2.19 49.18
C LYS A 668 -3.74 2.71 50.49
N GLY A 669 -2.56 3.35 50.44
CA GLY A 669 -1.79 3.69 51.63
C GLY A 669 -1.27 5.13 51.65
N GLU A 670 -0.19 5.35 52.39
CA GLU A 670 0.54 6.62 52.39
C GLU A 670 1.22 6.86 51.03
N GLY A 671 1.32 8.12 50.59
CA GLY A 671 1.83 8.46 49.26
C GLY A 671 0.82 8.31 48.11
N ARG A 672 -0.46 8.03 48.42
CA ARG A 672 -1.53 7.84 47.41
C ARG A 672 -1.58 8.94 46.35
N LEU A 673 -1.55 10.22 46.75
CA LEU A 673 -1.66 11.34 45.81
C LEU A 673 -0.50 11.36 44.81
N GLN A 674 0.73 11.08 45.27
CA GLN A 674 1.88 11.06 44.39
C GLN A 674 1.85 9.87 43.43
N ALA A 675 1.42 8.69 43.92
CA ALA A 675 1.18 7.54 43.06
C ALA A 675 0.10 7.82 41.99
N GLN A 676 -0.98 8.53 42.34
CA GLN A 676 -2.01 8.97 41.39
C GLN A 676 -1.42 9.93 40.33
N ARG A 677 -0.63 10.92 40.74
CA ARG A 677 0.05 11.86 39.82
C ARG A 677 0.98 11.16 38.85
N ASN A 678 1.81 10.24 39.33
CA ASN A 678 2.71 9.46 38.49
C ASN A 678 1.92 8.60 37.48
N LEU A 679 0.85 7.93 37.93
CA LEU A 679 0.01 7.10 37.05
C LEU A 679 -0.72 7.92 36.00
N ILE A 680 -1.27 9.09 36.36
CA ILE A 680 -1.94 9.98 35.40
C ILE A 680 -0.94 10.58 34.42
N PHE A 681 0.26 10.93 34.85
CA PHE A 681 1.33 11.38 33.95
C PHE A 681 1.72 10.31 32.92
N VAL A 682 1.94 9.07 33.37
CA VAL A 682 2.26 7.94 32.49
C VAL A 682 1.09 7.64 31.55
N LEU A 683 -0.15 7.66 32.05
CA LEU A 683 -1.33 7.38 31.25
C LEU A 683 -1.57 8.47 30.19
N ASP A 684 -1.58 9.76 30.57
CA ASP A 684 -1.83 10.86 29.63
C ASP A 684 -0.74 10.91 28.54
N THR A 685 0.53 10.76 28.93
CA THR A 685 1.62 10.64 27.95
C THR A 685 1.38 9.47 27.00
N SER A 686 1.03 8.29 27.51
CA SER A 686 0.78 7.10 26.69
C SER A 686 -0.41 7.28 25.73
N ILE A 687 -1.48 7.92 26.21
CA ILE A 687 -2.70 8.19 25.43
C ILE A 687 -2.40 9.16 24.29
N ARG A 688 -1.60 10.22 24.54
CA ARG A 688 -1.12 11.13 23.50
C ARG A 688 -0.28 10.41 22.44
N LEU A 689 0.64 9.53 22.87
CA LEU A 689 1.48 8.74 21.94
C LEU A 689 0.67 7.76 21.09
N MET A 690 -0.40 7.17 21.65
CA MET A 690 -1.27 6.22 20.95
C MET A 690 -2.29 6.90 20.04
N HIS A 691 -2.58 8.19 20.25
CA HIS A 691 -3.64 8.90 19.54
C HIS A 691 -3.50 8.92 18.00
N PRO A 692 -2.30 9.09 17.41
CA PRO A 692 -2.15 9.00 15.95
C PRO A 692 -2.51 7.61 15.38
N LEU A 693 -2.45 6.55 16.19
CA LEU A 693 -2.69 5.16 15.79
C LEU A 693 -4.16 4.73 16.02
N MET A 694 -4.69 5.06 17.20
CA MET A 694 -6.01 4.65 17.69
C MET A 694 -6.77 5.89 18.22
N PRO A 695 -7.22 6.78 17.34
CA PRO A 695 -7.69 8.10 17.75
C PRO A 695 -9.00 8.08 18.56
N PHE A 696 -9.87 7.07 18.42
CA PHE A 696 -11.19 7.10 19.06
C PHE A 696 -11.14 6.70 20.54
N VAL A 697 -10.61 5.53 20.86
CA VAL A 697 -10.50 5.03 22.24
C VAL A 697 -9.62 5.95 23.09
N THR A 698 -8.58 6.52 22.49
CA THR A 698 -7.67 7.45 23.19
C THR A 698 -8.37 8.76 23.52
N GLU A 699 -9.16 9.32 22.60
CA GLU A 699 -9.97 10.52 22.86
C GLU A 699 -11.02 10.27 23.95
N GLU A 700 -11.77 9.17 23.86
CA GLU A 700 -12.79 8.82 24.87
C GLU A 700 -12.18 8.69 26.27
N ILE A 701 -11.03 8.02 26.38
CA ILE A 701 -10.32 7.88 27.66
C ILE A 701 -9.84 9.25 28.16
N TRP A 702 -9.27 10.05 27.27
CA TRP A 702 -8.73 11.35 27.62
C TRP A 702 -9.84 12.29 28.10
N ASP A 703 -10.97 12.37 27.41
CA ASP A 703 -12.12 13.20 27.82
C ASP A 703 -12.62 12.85 29.24
N ASN A 704 -12.54 11.56 29.62
CA ASN A 704 -12.98 11.08 30.92
C ASN A 704 -11.90 11.13 32.01
N MET A 705 -10.63 11.35 31.67
CA MET A 705 -9.54 11.42 32.66
C MET A 705 -9.43 12.82 33.30
N PRO A 706 -8.98 12.93 34.57
CA PRO A 706 -8.67 14.24 35.15
C PRO A 706 -7.42 14.84 34.50
N ALA A 707 -7.32 16.18 34.51
CA ALA A 707 -6.17 16.90 33.96
C ALA A 707 -4.84 16.39 34.55
N SER A 708 -3.82 16.26 33.71
CA SER A 708 -2.46 15.90 34.13
C SER A 708 -1.58 17.15 34.25
N VAL A 709 -0.31 16.96 34.62
CA VAL A 709 0.71 18.01 34.55
C VAL A 709 0.88 18.60 33.14
N LEU A 710 0.59 17.80 32.10
CA LEU A 710 0.70 18.22 30.69
C LEU A 710 -0.40 19.21 30.28
N ASP A 711 -1.45 19.32 31.09
CA ASP A 711 -2.57 20.25 30.90
C ASP A 711 -2.44 21.48 31.80
N LEU A 712 -1.28 21.70 32.43
CA LEU A 712 -1.04 22.86 33.27
C LEU A 712 -0.29 23.95 32.49
N ASP A 713 -0.68 25.21 32.70
CA ASP A 713 0.09 26.38 32.26
C ASP A 713 1.33 26.60 33.15
N ALA A 714 2.15 27.61 32.82
CA ALA A 714 3.37 27.91 33.57
C ALA A 714 3.08 28.38 35.01
N GLU A 715 1.86 28.86 35.26
CA GLU A 715 1.36 29.32 36.56
C GLU A 715 0.70 28.18 37.36
N GLY A 716 0.55 26.98 36.78
CA GLY A 716 -0.03 25.79 37.40
C GLY A 716 -1.56 25.72 37.32
N ASN A 717 -2.22 26.54 36.51
CA ASN A 717 -3.65 26.44 36.24
C ASN A 717 -3.92 25.42 35.14
N VAL A 718 -5.11 24.81 35.17
CA VAL A 718 -5.53 23.85 34.14
C VAL A 718 -5.89 24.61 32.85
N ASP A 719 -5.08 24.41 31.82
CA ASP A 719 -5.25 24.88 30.44
C ASP A 719 -5.31 23.65 29.51
N ARG A 720 -6.41 22.90 29.62
CA ARG A 720 -6.62 21.66 28.88
C ARG A 720 -7.25 21.95 27.52
N ALA A 721 -6.71 21.31 26.48
CA ALA A 721 -7.26 21.43 25.14
C ALA A 721 -8.70 20.86 25.04
N GLU A 722 -9.46 21.30 24.03
CA GLU A 722 -10.86 20.86 23.85
C GLU A 722 -10.99 19.44 23.27
N ALA A 723 -9.93 18.96 22.62
CA ALA A 723 -9.83 17.62 22.05
C ALA A 723 -8.39 17.11 22.11
N LEU A 724 -8.18 15.79 22.19
CA LEU A 724 -6.85 15.20 22.32
C LEU A 724 -5.98 15.48 21.08
N MET A 725 -6.58 15.51 19.88
CA MET A 725 -5.83 15.75 18.64
C MET A 725 -5.20 17.14 18.52
N ILE A 726 -5.58 18.09 19.39
CA ILE A 726 -5.00 19.43 19.48
C ILE A 726 -4.28 19.66 20.82
N ALA A 727 -4.18 18.63 21.66
CA ALA A 727 -3.41 18.69 22.89
C ALA A 727 -1.91 18.61 22.58
N LYS A 728 -1.07 19.24 23.41
CA LYS A 728 0.38 19.30 23.22
C LYS A 728 1.00 17.89 23.15
N TRP A 729 1.81 17.65 22.13
CA TRP A 729 2.60 16.42 22.00
C TRP A 729 3.66 16.33 23.10
N PRO A 730 3.90 15.16 23.70
CA PRO A 730 5.04 14.96 24.60
C PRO A 730 6.34 14.99 23.79
N GLU A 731 7.09 16.09 23.84
CA GLU A 731 8.34 16.22 23.09
C GLU A 731 9.48 15.42 23.73
N PRO A 732 10.26 14.63 22.96
CA PRO A 732 11.36 13.82 23.51
C PRO A 732 12.34 14.61 24.39
N ALA A 733 12.60 15.88 24.06
CA ALA A 733 13.50 16.75 24.80
C ALA A 733 13.08 16.94 26.27
N ASP A 734 11.79 17.00 26.55
CA ASP A 734 11.25 17.21 27.91
C ASP A 734 11.37 15.97 28.79
N TYR A 735 11.55 14.80 28.17
CA TYR A 735 11.60 13.49 28.83
C TYR A 735 13.03 12.95 29.00
N VAL A 736 14.05 13.55 28.35
CA VAL A 736 15.47 13.11 28.46
C VAL A 736 15.93 13.03 29.91
N LYS A 737 15.45 13.95 30.77
CA LYS A 737 15.76 14.00 32.21
C LYS A 737 15.35 12.75 32.99
N TYR A 738 14.45 11.92 32.45
CA TYR A 738 13.95 10.71 33.09
C TYR A 738 14.69 9.44 32.67
N VAL A 739 15.59 9.51 31.68
CA VAL A 739 16.33 8.33 31.21
C VAL A 739 17.29 7.86 32.31
N ASP A 740 17.12 6.61 32.74
CA ASP A 740 17.87 5.96 33.82
C ASP A 740 18.09 4.47 33.47
N GLU A 741 19.28 4.17 32.94
CA GLU A 741 19.64 2.81 32.54
C GLU A 741 19.86 1.87 33.73
N ASP A 742 20.28 2.42 34.88
CA ASP A 742 20.48 1.64 36.10
C ASP A 742 19.15 1.19 36.70
N ALA A 743 18.13 2.06 36.70
CA ALA A 743 16.77 1.70 37.09
C ALA A 743 16.15 0.67 36.12
N GLU A 744 16.43 0.78 34.82
CA GLU A 744 16.03 -0.23 33.84
C GLU A 744 16.67 -1.59 34.11
N ARG A 745 17.98 -1.61 34.37
CA ARG A 745 18.69 -2.85 34.75
C ARG A 745 18.11 -3.42 36.04
N ALA A 746 17.93 -2.60 37.08
CA ALA A 746 17.40 -3.05 38.36
C ALA A 746 16.01 -3.68 38.21
N PHE A 747 15.12 -3.04 37.44
CA PHE A 747 13.78 -3.56 37.25
C PHE A 747 13.76 -4.81 36.37
N GLU A 748 14.64 -4.92 35.37
CA GLU A 748 14.81 -6.16 34.59
C GLU A 748 15.14 -7.34 35.49
N LEU A 749 16.10 -7.18 36.39
CA LEU A 749 16.47 -8.21 37.37
C LEU A 749 15.28 -8.58 38.26
N CYS A 750 14.53 -7.58 38.74
CA CYS A 750 13.29 -7.81 39.48
C CYS A 750 12.28 -8.63 38.67
N ARG A 751 12.09 -8.32 37.37
CA ARG A 751 11.21 -9.11 36.50
C ARG A 751 11.69 -10.55 36.35
N THR A 752 13.00 -10.78 36.22
CA THR A 752 13.58 -12.11 36.13
C THR A 752 13.25 -12.92 37.40
N VAL A 753 13.47 -12.35 38.59
CA VAL A 753 13.17 -13.02 39.87
C VAL A 753 11.68 -13.32 40.03
N VAL A 754 10.83 -12.32 39.80
CA VAL A 754 9.36 -12.46 39.94
C VAL A 754 8.81 -13.46 38.91
N SER A 755 9.28 -13.39 37.67
CA SER A 755 8.85 -14.30 36.60
C SER A 755 9.31 -15.72 36.87
N ALA A 756 10.52 -15.94 37.36
CA ALA A 756 11.00 -17.26 37.76
C ALA A 756 10.11 -17.88 38.86
N ALA A 757 9.75 -17.11 39.89
CA ALA A 757 8.85 -17.56 40.95
C ALA A 757 7.43 -17.87 40.43
N ARG A 758 6.85 -16.99 39.60
CA ARG A 758 5.52 -17.18 39.00
C ARG A 758 5.48 -18.36 38.03
N ALA A 759 6.48 -18.47 37.16
CA ALA A 759 6.61 -19.57 36.21
C ALA A 759 6.74 -20.89 36.94
N THR A 760 7.57 -20.95 38.00
CA THR A 760 7.70 -22.14 38.86
C THR A 760 6.36 -22.49 39.51
N ARG A 761 5.66 -21.51 40.09
CA ARG A 761 4.33 -21.71 40.68
C ARG A 761 3.34 -22.31 39.68
N SER A 762 3.27 -21.74 38.47
CA SER A 762 2.39 -22.21 37.41
C SER A 762 2.78 -23.62 36.93
N ARG A 763 4.08 -23.84 36.69
CA ARG A 763 4.63 -25.11 36.20
C ARG A 763 4.29 -26.27 37.12
N TYR A 764 4.41 -26.06 38.43
CA TYR A 764 4.08 -27.07 39.45
C TYR A 764 2.66 -26.96 39.98
N ARG A 765 1.78 -26.21 39.30
CA ARG A 765 0.35 -26.06 39.63
C ARG A 765 0.10 -25.70 41.10
N LEU A 766 1.02 -24.95 41.69
CA LEU A 766 0.89 -24.46 43.05
C LEU A 766 -0.17 -23.34 43.08
N SER A 767 -0.86 -23.22 44.22
CA SER A 767 -1.85 -22.15 44.41
C SER A 767 -1.22 -20.78 44.17
N PRO A 768 -1.89 -19.82 43.50
CA PRO A 768 -1.43 -18.43 43.38
C PRO A 768 -1.08 -17.76 44.72
N LYS A 769 -1.69 -18.22 45.82
CA LYS A 769 -1.43 -17.74 47.19
C LYS A 769 -0.30 -18.49 47.90
N ALA A 770 0.26 -19.54 47.30
CA ALA A 770 1.35 -20.29 47.90
C ALA A 770 2.62 -19.44 47.90
N GLU A 771 3.14 -19.22 49.10
CA GLU A 771 4.42 -18.57 49.29
C GLU A 771 5.57 -19.52 48.93
N LEU A 772 6.60 -18.96 48.30
CA LEU A 772 7.80 -19.68 47.84
C LEU A 772 9.05 -19.10 48.50
N ASP A 773 9.99 -19.95 48.86
CA ASP A 773 11.33 -19.51 49.26
C ASP A 773 12.19 -19.35 48.00
N VAL A 774 12.82 -18.18 47.87
CA VAL A 774 13.61 -17.81 46.68
C VAL A 774 15.00 -17.39 47.11
N VAL A 775 16.01 -17.96 46.45
CA VAL A 775 17.42 -17.61 46.65
C VAL A 775 17.96 -17.09 45.32
N VAL A 776 18.62 -15.93 45.35
CA VAL A 776 19.15 -15.26 44.15
C VAL A 776 20.65 -15.13 44.27
N ARG A 777 21.38 -15.64 43.28
CA ARG A 777 22.82 -15.46 43.13
C ARG A 777 23.12 -14.56 41.94
N ALA A 778 23.87 -13.50 42.17
CA ALA A 778 24.29 -12.55 41.14
C ALA A 778 25.60 -11.84 41.52
N GLY A 779 26.17 -11.06 40.60
CA GLY A 779 27.29 -10.17 40.91
C GLY A 779 26.91 -9.08 41.93
N ALA A 780 27.90 -8.53 42.64
CA ALA A 780 27.67 -7.58 43.74
C ALA A 780 26.81 -6.37 43.34
N GLU A 781 27.07 -5.80 42.15
CA GLU A 781 26.30 -4.65 41.63
C GLU A 781 24.84 -5.00 41.34
N ASP A 782 24.56 -6.19 40.83
CA ASP A 782 23.20 -6.65 40.54
C ASP A 782 22.43 -7.00 41.83
N ILE A 783 23.13 -7.50 42.86
CA ILE A 783 22.54 -7.72 44.19
C ILE A 783 22.13 -6.40 44.84
N GLU A 784 22.96 -5.35 44.76
CA GLU A 784 22.61 -4.03 45.29
C GLU A 784 21.35 -3.48 44.62
N LYS A 785 21.25 -3.61 43.30
CA LYS A 785 20.06 -3.23 42.52
C LYS A 785 18.83 -4.03 42.94
N LEU A 786 18.94 -5.35 43.09
CA LEU A 786 17.84 -6.22 43.54
C LEU A 786 17.38 -5.89 44.96
N GLU A 787 18.32 -5.59 45.88
CA GLU A 787 17.99 -5.17 47.24
C GLU A 787 17.17 -3.88 47.26
N SER A 788 17.48 -2.92 46.38
CA SER A 788 16.68 -1.69 46.25
C SER A 788 15.20 -1.95 45.85
N LEU A 789 14.92 -3.11 45.24
CA LEU A 789 13.61 -3.53 44.78
C LEU A 789 13.00 -4.67 45.62
N ARG A 790 13.60 -5.04 46.75
CA ARG A 790 13.11 -6.12 47.63
C ARG A 790 11.63 -5.98 47.97
N SER A 791 11.20 -4.78 48.39
CA SER A 791 9.80 -4.48 48.74
C SER A 791 8.82 -4.60 47.57
N THR A 792 9.33 -4.62 46.34
CA THR A 792 8.56 -4.83 45.11
C THR A 792 8.56 -6.31 44.71
N ILE A 793 9.70 -6.99 44.85
CA ILE A 793 9.86 -8.42 44.50
C ILE A 793 8.99 -9.29 45.40
N GLU A 794 9.10 -9.14 46.72
CA GLU A 794 8.47 -10.07 47.68
C GLU A 794 6.94 -10.18 47.49
N PRO A 795 6.17 -9.08 47.35
CA PRO A 795 4.73 -9.15 47.11
C PRO A 795 4.36 -9.65 45.71
N LEU A 796 5.10 -9.26 44.68
CA LEU A 796 4.79 -9.63 43.29
C LEU A 796 5.10 -11.10 43.00
N ALA A 797 6.18 -11.61 43.59
CA ALA A 797 6.55 -13.02 43.55
C ALA A 797 5.76 -13.84 44.57
N ASN A 798 5.20 -13.21 45.61
CA ASN A 798 4.58 -13.85 46.77
C ASN A 798 5.55 -14.84 47.44
N THR A 799 6.65 -14.32 47.98
CA THR A 799 7.73 -15.10 48.62
C THR A 799 7.56 -15.21 50.13
N ALA A 800 7.87 -16.39 50.69
CA ALA A 800 8.00 -16.58 52.14
C ALA A 800 9.34 -16.04 52.65
N SER A 801 10.41 -16.27 51.88
CA SER A 801 11.73 -15.71 52.12
C SER A 801 12.42 -15.37 50.78
N LEU A 802 13.23 -14.32 50.79
CA LEU A 802 14.05 -13.89 49.66
C LEU A 802 15.49 -13.66 50.15
N VAL A 803 16.41 -14.55 49.78
CA VAL A 803 17.83 -14.44 50.12
C VAL A 803 18.61 -14.07 48.86
N MET A 804 19.43 -13.03 48.92
CA MET A 804 20.18 -12.52 47.76
C MET A 804 21.65 -12.34 48.14
N GLY A 805 22.58 -12.82 47.31
CA GLY A 805 24.00 -12.63 47.57
C GLY A 805 24.92 -13.15 46.47
N THR A 806 26.21 -12.83 46.57
CA THR A 806 27.23 -13.23 45.58
C THR A 806 27.61 -14.70 45.67
N ASP A 807 27.66 -15.23 46.88
CA ASP A 807 28.18 -16.58 47.18
C ASP A 807 27.14 -17.47 47.87
N VAL A 808 25.86 -17.27 47.54
CA VAL A 808 24.78 -18.12 48.07
C VAL A 808 24.79 -19.49 47.40
N GLU A 809 24.69 -20.55 48.22
CA GLU A 809 24.62 -21.92 47.71
C GLU A 809 23.22 -22.24 47.15
N LYS A 810 23.18 -23.06 46.09
CA LYS A 810 21.92 -23.58 45.54
C LYS A 810 21.24 -24.44 46.62
N PRO A 811 20.01 -24.11 47.05
CA PRO A 811 19.28 -24.93 48.00
C PRO A 811 18.98 -26.33 47.46
N ALA A 812 18.91 -27.34 48.34
CA ALA A 812 18.40 -28.65 47.96
C ALA A 812 16.93 -28.55 47.49
N ALA A 813 16.49 -29.43 46.60
CA ALA A 813 15.10 -29.44 46.10
C ALA A 813 14.64 -28.09 45.51
N SER A 814 15.51 -27.42 44.74
CA SER A 814 15.21 -26.13 44.08
C SER A 814 15.38 -26.20 42.56
N ILE A 815 14.58 -25.39 41.87
CA ILE A 815 14.70 -25.16 40.42
C ILE A 815 15.57 -23.95 40.20
N ALA A 816 16.57 -24.08 39.32
CA ALA A 816 17.43 -22.98 38.93
C ALA A 816 16.93 -22.37 37.61
N VAL A 817 16.70 -21.06 37.61
CA VAL A 817 16.48 -20.26 36.41
C VAL A 817 17.68 -19.34 36.26
N VAL A 818 18.39 -19.45 35.15
CA VAL A 818 19.54 -18.58 34.85
C VAL A 818 19.14 -17.67 33.70
N ASP A 819 19.13 -16.37 33.98
CA ASP A 819 18.76 -15.35 32.99
C ASP A 819 19.41 -14.01 33.35
N SER A 820 19.75 -13.21 32.34
CA SER A 820 20.29 -11.86 32.52
C SER A 820 21.52 -11.73 33.44
N GLY A 821 22.30 -12.81 33.61
CA GLY A 821 23.47 -12.84 34.51
C GLY A 821 23.14 -13.13 35.98
N VAL A 822 21.90 -13.53 36.27
CA VAL A 822 21.39 -13.87 37.61
C VAL A 822 20.89 -15.30 37.63
N GLU A 823 21.20 -16.00 38.72
CA GLU A 823 20.66 -17.33 39.01
C GLU A 823 19.58 -17.22 40.09
N VAL A 824 18.37 -17.61 39.75
CA VAL A 824 17.22 -17.62 40.65
C VAL A 824 16.89 -19.05 41.01
N PHE A 825 17.03 -19.41 42.28
CA PHE A 825 16.67 -20.69 42.83
C PHE A 825 15.32 -20.60 43.53
N VAL A 826 14.32 -21.33 43.03
CA VAL A 826 12.99 -21.40 43.66
C VAL A 826 12.87 -22.74 44.37
N VAL A 827 12.74 -22.69 45.69
CA VAL A 827 12.70 -23.88 46.56
C VAL A 827 11.32 -24.52 46.51
N LEU A 828 11.27 -25.83 46.28
CA LEU A 828 10.05 -26.63 46.23
C LEU A 828 9.89 -27.59 47.43
N GLU A 829 10.87 -27.59 48.34
CA GLU A 829 10.90 -28.44 49.52
C GLU A 829 9.61 -28.30 50.36
N GLY A 830 8.96 -29.43 50.63
CA GLY A 830 7.70 -29.48 51.40
C GLY A 830 6.46 -28.93 50.67
N LYS A 831 6.59 -28.42 49.43
CA LYS A 831 5.47 -27.89 48.62
C LYS A 831 5.07 -28.83 47.49
N VAL A 832 5.99 -29.64 46.99
CA VAL A 832 5.77 -30.63 45.91
C VAL A 832 6.46 -31.93 46.29
N ASP A 833 5.77 -33.07 46.12
CA ASP A 833 6.43 -34.38 46.17
C ASP A 833 7.19 -34.59 44.87
N LEU A 834 8.48 -34.25 44.88
CA LEU A 834 9.35 -34.31 43.70
C LEU A 834 9.46 -35.73 43.12
N SER A 835 9.30 -36.77 43.95
CA SER A 835 9.36 -38.17 43.49
C SER A 835 8.07 -38.56 42.77
N ALA A 836 6.92 -38.20 43.33
CA ALA A 836 5.62 -38.42 42.69
C ALA A 836 5.46 -37.58 41.42
N GLU A 837 6.01 -36.35 41.41
CA GLU A 837 5.96 -35.45 40.27
C GLU A 837 6.88 -35.92 39.13
N LYS A 838 8.09 -36.39 39.44
CA LYS A 838 8.97 -37.05 38.46
C LYS A 838 8.28 -38.26 37.83
N ALA A 839 7.64 -39.11 38.64
CA ALA A 839 6.90 -40.27 38.14
C ALA A 839 5.67 -39.88 37.28
N ARG A 840 4.99 -38.77 37.61
CA ARG A 840 3.89 -38.21 36.80
C ARG A 840 4.40 -37.72 35.45
N LEU A 841 5.49 -36.96 35.43
CA LEU A 841 6.09 -36.41 34.22
C LEU A 841 6.62 -37.54 33.32
N GLU A 842 7.28 -38.55 33.87
CA GLU A 842 7.69 -39.76 33.13
C GLU A 842 6.50 -40.47 32.49
N LYS A 843 5.33 -40.51 33.16
CA LYS A 843 4.09 -41.06 32.62
C LYS A 843 3.50 -40.20 31.49
N GLU A 844 3.54 -38.87 31.63
CA GLU A 844 3.10 -37.93 30.58
C GLU A 844 4.01 -37.99 29.35
N ILE A 845 5.33 -38.07 29.55
CA ILE A 845 6.32 -38.32 28.49
C ILE A 845 5.99 -39.62 27.76
N ALA A 846 5.75 -40.71 28.48
CA ALA A 846 5.40 -41.99 27.87
C ALA A 846 4.09 -41.92 27.07
N ALA A 847 3.11 -41.14 27.52
CA ALA A 847 1.85 -40.94 26.81
C ALA A 847 2.04 -40.10 25.53
N ALA A 848 2.76 -38.98 25.62
CA ALA A 848 3.05 -38.11 24.49
C ALA A 848 3.95 -38.81 23.44
N GLN A 849 4.95 -39.58 23.87
CA GLN A 849 5.77 -40.42 22.98
C GLN A 849 4.92 -41.45 22.23
N LYS A 850 3.95 -42.08 22.91
CA LYS A 850 3.04 -43.05 22.30
C LYS A 850 2.12 -42.38 21.26
N GLU A 851 1.63 -41.19 21.54
CA GLU A 851 0.78 -40.43 20.62
C GLU A 851 1.58 -39.93 19.40
N LEU A 852 2.79 -39.42 19.63
CA LEU A 852 3.71 -38.97 18.57
C LEU A 852 4.05 -40.12 17.63
N ALA A 853 4.46 -41.28 18.17
CA ALA A 853 4.72 -42.47 17.38
C ALA A 853 3.50 -42.92 16.55
N GLY A 854 2.28 -42.74 17.08
CA GLY A 854 1.04 -42.97 16.35
C GLY A 854 0.83 -42.01 15.17
N CYS A 855 1.13 -40.72 15.37
CA CYS A 855 1.07 -39.71 14.33
C CYS A 855 2.13 -39.94 13.25
N GLU A 856 3.38 -40.18 13.64
CA GLU A 856 4.48 -40.49 12.73
C GLU A 856 4.21 -41.75 11.91
N LYS A 857 3.69 -42.82 12.53
CA LYS A 857 3.29 -44.05 11.82
C LYS A 857 2.18 -43.80 10.79
N THR A 858 1.26 -42.88 11.09
CA THR A 858 0.19 -42.50 10.17
C THR A 858 0.74 -41.67 9.00
N LEU A 859 1.68 -40.77 9.28
CA LEU A 859 2.34 -39.91 8.29
C LEU A 859 3.36 -40.68 7.41
N ALA A 860 3.95 -41.75 7.92
CA ALA A 860 4.83 -42.65 7.18
C ALA A 860 4.08 -43.61 6.25
N ASN A 861 2.75 -43.71 6.36
CA ASN A 861 1.94 -44.52 5.44
C ASN A 861 1.66 -43.74 4.15
N GLU A 862 2.42 -44.04 3.10
CA GLU A 862 2.29 -43.41 1.78
C GLU A 862 0.86 -43.47 1.22
N GLY A 863 0.13 -44.56 1.51
CA GLY A 863 -1.27 -44.71 1.09
C GLY A 863 -2.24 -43.76 1.81
N PHE A 864 -1.95 -43.37 3.05
CA PHE A 864 -2.71 -42.35 3.77
C PHE A 864 -2.38 -40.95 3.25
N VAL A 865 -1.10 -40.64 3.07
CA VAL A 865 -0.65 -39.32 2.58
C VAL A 865 -1.16 -39.05 1.16
N ALA A 866 -1.21 -40.07 0.30
CA ALA A 866 -1.69 -39.93 -1.07
C ALA A 866 -3.23 -39.86 -1.20
N LYS A 867 -3.99 -40.45 -0.27
CA LYS A 867 -5.47 -40.57 -0.37
C LYS A 867 -6.25 -39.65 0.56
N ALA A 868 -5.65 -39.18 1.65
CA ALA A 868 -6.31 -38.27 2.58
C ALA A 868 -6.35 -36.83 2.02
N ALA A 869 -7.38 -36.07 2.41
CA ALA A 869 -7.44 -34.66 2.04
C ALA A 869 -6.23 -33.89 2.61
N PRO A 870 -5.65 -32.92 1.88
CA PRO A 870 -4.45 -32.18 2.32
C PRO A 870 -4.57 -31.56 3.71
N ALA A 871 -5.76 -31.04 4.06
CA ALA A 871 -6.03 -30.46 5.38
C ALA A 871 -5.92 -31.49 6.52
N VAL A 872 -6.25 -32.76 6.28
CA VAL A 872 -6.16 -33.83 7.28
C VAL A 872 -4.71 -34.26 7.51
N VAL A 873 -3.92 -34.30 6.42
CA VAL A 873 -2.48 -34.57 6.50
C VAL A 873 -1.77 -33.44 7.24
N GLN A 874 -2.09 -32.18 6.91
CA GLN A 874 -1.50 -31.02 7.57
C GLN A 874 -1.83 -31.00 9.07
N LYS A 875 -3.10 -31.22 9.45
CA LYS A 875 -3.50 -31.33 10.86
C LYS A 875 -2.73 -32.40 11.63
N LYS A 876 -2.38 -33.52 10.99
CA LYS A 876 -1.57 -34.58 11.60
C LYS A 876 -0.09 -34.19 11.73
N ARG A 877 0.46 -33.43 10.78
CA ARG A 877 1.81 -32.85 10.88
C ARG A 877 1.88 -31.81 12.00
N ASP A 878 0.91 -30.90 12.06
CA ASP A 878 0.84 -29.87 13.09
C ASP A 878 0.76 -30.50 14.49
N ARG A 879 -0.06 -31.55 14.67
CA ARG A 879 -0.15 -32.28 15.93
C ARG A 879 1.15 -33.02 16.30
N ALA A 880 1.88 -33.55 15.32
CA ALA A 880 3.17 -34.18 15.59
C ALA A 880 4.22 -33.16 16.06
N ALA A 881 4.26 -31.99 15.40
CA ALA A 881 5.13 -30.88 15.82
C ALA A 881 4.79 -30.41 17.24
N GLU A 882 3.51 -30.22 17.56
CA GLU A 882 3.05 -29.85 18.91
C GLU A 882 3.48 -30.89 19.97
N LEU A 883 3.33 -32.19 19.67
CA LEU A 883 3.76 -33.26 20.59
C LEU A 883 5.28 -33.30 20.79
N GLN A 884 6.05 -32.93 19.77
CA GLN A 884 7.51 -32.82 19.86
C GLN A 884 7.90 -31.71 20.86
N GLU A 885 7.29 -30.53 20.74
CA GLU A 885 7.50 -29.41 21.66
C GLU A 885 7.08 -29.76 23.10
N ILE A 886 5.94 -30.43 23.26
CA ILE A 886 5.47 -30.92 24.57
C ILE A 886 6.49 -31.89 25.18
N LEU A 887 7.08 -32.79 24.38
CA LEU A 887 8.06 -33.76 24.86
C LEU A 887 9.39 -33.11 25.27
N GLU A 888 9.86 -32.14 24.50
CA GLU A 888 11.04 -31.34 24.86
C GLU A 888 10.80 -30.62 26.19
N ALA A 889 9.66 -29.95 26.33
CA ALA A 889 9.29 -29.25 27.55
C ALA A 889 9.19 -30.19 28.75
N LEU A 890 8.53 -31.35 28.62
CA LEU A 890 8.37 -32.34 29.69
C LEU A 890 9.72 -32.96 30.10
N THR A 891 10.57 -33.28 29.12
CA THR A 891 11.90 -33.88 29.37
C THR A 891 12.82 -32.90 30.10
N ALA A 892 12.79 -31.62 29.75
CA ALA A 892 13.48 -30.56 30.48
C ALA A 892 13.01 -30.48 31.95
N GLN A 893 11.71 -30.70 32.24
CA GLN A 893 11.23 -30.73 33.63
C GLN A 893 11.73 -31.93 34.42
N VAL A 894 11.90 -33.09 33.78
CA VAL A 894 12.45 -34.27 34.47
C VAL A 894 13.93 -34.08 34.81
N ALA A 895 14.69 -33.39 33.94
CA ALA A 895 16.09 -33.07 34.17
C ALA A 895 16.28 -32.17 35.41
N ASP A 896 15.32 -31.31 35.73
CA ASP A 896 15.37 -30.44 36.91
C ASP A 896 15.35 -31.20 38.27
N PHE A 897 14.98 -32.48 38.28
CA PHE A 897 14.98 -33.35 39.46
C PHE A 897 16.16 -34.33 39.52
N SER A 898 17.17 -34.13 38.67
CA SER A 898 18.42 -34.91 38.63
C SER A 898 19.53 -34.09 39.28
#